data_AF-A0A8K9WV74-F1
#
_entry.id   AF-A0A8K9WV74-F1
#
_cell.length_a   1.000
_cell.length_b   1.000
_cell.length_c   1.000
_cell.angle_alpha   90.00
_cell.angle_beta   90.00
_cell.angle_gamma   90.00
#
_symmetry.space_group_name_H-M   'P 1'
#
loop_
_entity.id
_entity.type
_entity.pdbx_description
1 polymer ?
#
loop_
_entity_poly.entity_id
_entity_poly.type
_entity_poly.pdbx_seq_one_letter_code
_entity_poly.pdbx_strand_id
1 'polypeptide(L)'
;MHTSNSIIKFADDTTVVGLITNNDETAYREEVRALGVWCQENNLTLNVNKTKEMIVDFRKQQREHPPIHIDGTVVERVVSFKFLGVHITDKLNWSTHTDSVVKKAQQRLFNLRRLKKFGLSPKALTNFYRCTIESILSGCITAWYGNCSAHNRKALQRVVRSAQRITGGKLLTSVLPAPTEMAASLRVPRKLCSFLFFYVLFLTLVPQVILGFITYSRKELLNIRSASTHHQYDQEYVFRDADPVFCLTNRTTEWILCSDPKKRLRKRGKRGGLLVRLRRRAQRAPLPSILLANVQSLDNKVDEIRARVAFQRDIRDCNVLCFTETWLTGETLSEAVQPTGFSTHRADRNKHLSGKKRGGGVCLMANVTWCDERNIQELKSFCSPDLEFLTIKCRPHYLPREFSSIIITAVYIPPQADTSMALNELYLTLCKLETIYPEAAFIVAGDFNKANLKTRLPKFYQHIDCATRGGKTLDHCYSNFRDAYKALPRPPFGKADHDSILLIPAYRQKLKQEAPTLRSVQRWSDQADSTLQDCFHHVDWEMFRIASDNNIDEYADSVCEFIRTCVEDVVPIATIKTFPNQKPWIDGSIRVKLKVRTTAFNQGKVSGNMTEYKQCSYSLRKAIKQAKRQYRDKVESQFNGSDTRGMWQGLQSITDYRKKSSPVTDQDVLLPGRLNNFFARFEDNTVPLTRPATKTCGLSFTAAEVSKTFKRVNPRKAAGPDGIPSRALRACADQLAGVFTDIFNQSLYQSAVPTCFKRATIVPVPKKAKVTELNDYRPVALTSVIMKCFERLVKDHITSTLPDTLDPLQFAYRPNRSTDDAISTTLHTALTHLDKRNTYVRMLFIDYSSAFNTIVPSKLVIKLETLGLDPALCNWVLDFLTGRPQVVRVGNNISSPLILNTGAPQGCVLSPLLYSLFTHDCVATHASNSIIKFADDTTVVGLITNNDETAYREEVRALGVWCQENNLTLNVNKTKEMIVDFRKQQREHPPIHIDGTVVERVASFKFLGIHITDKLNWSTHTDSIVKKAQQRLFNLRRLKKFGLSPKALTNFYRCTIESILAGCITAWYGNCTALNRKALQRVVRSAQRITGGKLPALQDTYTTRCHRKAIKIIKDINHPSHCLFTPLSSRRRGQYRCIKAGTERLKNSFYLKAIRLLNSHH
;
A
#
# COMPACT_ATOMS: atom_id res chain seq x y z
N MET A 1 -46.84 17.37 13.22
CA MET A 1 -45.84 16.46 13.85
C MET A 1 -44.77 17.34 14.47
N HIS A 2 -44.34 17.04 15.69
CA HIS A 2 -43.40 17.89 16.43
C HIS A 2 -41.99 17.89 15.81
N THR A 3 -41.31 19.03 15.94
CA THR A 3 -39.97 19.30 15.43
C THR A 3 -38.91 18.82 16.41
N SER A 4 -38.67 17.51 16.45
CA SER A 4 -37.46 16.96 17.09
C SER A 4 -36.28 17.07 16.12
N ASN A 5 -35.23 17.78 16.54
CA ASN A 5 -33.91 17.63 15.94
C ASN A 5 -33.40 16.17 16.17
N SER A 6 -32.35 15.75 15.45
CA SER A 6 -31.99 14.34 15.34
C SER A 6 -30.49 14.09 15.35
N ILE A 7 -29.99 13.53 16.45
CA ILE A 7 -28.62 13.02 16.57
C ILE A 7 -28.56 11.59 16.01
N ILE A 8 -27.86 11.44 14.88
CA ILE A 8 -27.74 10.20 14.11
C ILE A 8 -26.30 9.66 14.27
N LYS A 9 -26.15 8.49 14.92
CA LYS A 9 -24.85 7.84 15.18
C LYS A 9 -24.67 6.61 14.27
N PHE A 10 -23.58 6.54 13.49
CA PHE A 10 -23.26 5.38 12.63
C PHE A 10 -21.77 5.01 12.75
N ALA A 11 -21.44 4.11 13.68
CA ALA A 11 -20.06 3.77 14.05
C ALA A 11 -19.26 5.04 14.38
N ASP A 12 -18.09 5.23 13.74
CA ASP A 12 -17.20 6.38 13.97
C ASP A 12 -17.77 7.71 13.44
N ASP A 13 -18.77 7.68 12.53
CA ASP A 13 -19.40 8.87 11.94
C ASP A 13 -20.66 9.25 12.73
N THR A 14 -20.67 10.41 13.41
CA THR A 14 -21.86 11.00 14.05
C THR A 14 -22.31 12.25 13.31
N THR A 15 -23.62 12.48 13.20
CA THR A 15 -24.22 13.64 12.52
C THR A 15 -25.40 14.18 13.32
N VAL A 16 -25.38 15.48 13.61
CA VAL A 16 -26.53 16.21 14.18
C VAL A 16 -27.31 16.83 13.02
N VAL A 17 -28.63 16.63 12.99
CA VAL A 17 -29.53 17.18 11.97
C VAL A 17 -30.58 18.04 12.65
N GLY A 18 -30.43 19.36 12.57
CA GLY A 18 -31.43 20.31 13.02
C GLY A 18 -32.36 20.78 11.91
N LEU A 19 -33.63 20.99 12.25
CA LEU A 19 -34.61 21.64 11.37
C LEU A 19 -34.83 23.10 11.81
N ILE A 20 -34.09 24.02 11.20
CA ILE A 20 -34.24 25.46 11.44
C ILE A 20 -35.59 25.93 10.90
N THR A 21 -36.44 26.47 11.77
CA THR A 21 -37.75 27.04 11.41
C THR A 21 -37.81 28.48 11.91
N ASN A 22 -38.50 29.38 11.19
CA ASN A 22 -38.64 30.81 11.56
C ASN A 22 -37.33 31.61 11.77
N ASN A 23 -36.19 31.11 11.28
CA ASN A 23 -34.81 31.55 11.61
C ASN A 23 -34.31 31.17 13.01
N ASP A 24 -35.10 30.45 13.80
CA ASP A 24 -34.66 29.92 15.07
C ASP A 24 -33.68 28.74 14.85
N GLU A 25 -32.43 28.99 15.20
CA GLU A 25 -31.36 28.00 15.20
C GLU A 25 -30.99 27.53 16.61
N THR A 26 -31.63 28.06 17.66
CA THR A 26 -31.25 27.79 19.06
C THR A 26 -31.20 26.30 19.32
N ALA A 27 -32.30 25.58 19.08
CA ALA A 27 -32.39 24.13 19.24
C ALA A 27 -31.38 23.31 18.39
N TYR A 28 -30.91 23.82 17.24
CA TYR A 28 -29.87 23.14 16.45
C TYR A 28 -28.47 23.39 17.01
N ARG A 29 -28.18 24.66 17.34
CA ARG A 29 -26.92 25.06 17.98
C ARG A 29 -26.79 24.45 19.38
N GLU A 30 -27.91 24.27 20.07
CA GLU A 30 -28.02 23.55 21.33
C GLU A 30 -27.83 22.05 21.16
N GLU A 31 -28.34 21.39 20.12
CA GLU A 31 -27.99 19.97 19.88
C GLU A 31 -26.51 19.78 19.49
N VAL A 32 -25.93 20.67 18.68
CA VAL A 32 -24.50 20.59 18.33
C VAL A 32 -23.63 20.90 19.54
N ARG A 33 -24.02 21.90 20.35
CA ARG A 33 -23.42 22.18 21.66
C ARG A 33 -23.59 20.98 22.58
N ALA A 34 -24.78 20.38 22.68
CA ALA A 34 -25.10 19.19 23.48
C ALA A 34 -24.31 17.96 23.05
N LEU A 35 -23.99 17.81 21.76
CA LEU A 35 -23.10 16.73 21.31
C LEU A 35 -21.64 17.00 21.73
N GLY A 36 -21.15 18.24 21.62
CA GLY A 36 -19.88 18.64 22.23
C GLY A 36 -19.88 18.44 23.74
N VAL A 37 -21.01 18.79 24.37
CA VAL A 37 -21.37 18.65 25.79
C VAL A 37 -21.77 17.20 26.17
N TRP A 38 -21.68 16.24 25.23
CA TRP A 38 -21.77 14.79 25.50
C TRP A 38 -20.45 14.06 25.20
N CYS A 39 -19.64 14.57 24.27
CA CYS A 39 -18.40 13.90 23.87
C CYS A 39 -17.30 13.95 24.96
N GLN A 40 -17.04 15.12 25.56
CA GLN A 40 -15.96 15.30 26.53
C GLN A 40 -16.13 14.50 27.87
N GLU A 41 -17.32 14.31 28.48
CA GLU A 41 -17.42 13.42 29.68
C GLU A 41 -17.22 11.96 29.33
N ASN A 42 -17.72 11.58 28.16
CA ASN A 42 -17.49 10.24 27.61
C ASN A 42 -16.03 10.07 27.14
N ASN A 43 -15.15 11.03 27.45
CA ASN A 43 -13.72 11.10 27.13
C ASN A 43 -13.43 10.99 25.62
N LEU A 44 -14.38 11.42 24.79
CA LEU A 44 -14.28 11.49 23.33
C LEU A 44 -13.88 12.90 22.91
N THR A 45 -12.64 13.07 22.44
CA THR A 45 -12.23 14.32 21.78
C THR A 45 -12.87 14.45 20.40
N LEU A 46 -13.75 15.44 20.22
CA LEU A 46 -14.29 15.78 18.91
C LEU A 46 -13.16 16.32 18.04
N ASN A 47 -12.89 15.66 16.90
CA ASN A 47 -11.86 16.11 15.99
C ASN A 47 -12.39 17.25 15.12
N VAL A 48 -12.43 18.47 15.65
CA VAL A 48 -13.04 19.65 14.98
C VAL A 48 -12.48 19.89 13.57
N ASN A 49 -11.20 19.62 13.37
CA ASN A 49 -10.53 19.62 12.05
C ASN A 49 -11.17 18.67 11.00
N LYS A 50 -11.86 17.61 11.43
CA LYS A 50 -12.64 16.69 10.58
C LYS A 50 -14.15 16.95 10.64
N THR A 51 -14.68 17.51 11.72
CA THR A 51 -16.06 17.98 11.79
C THR A 51 -16.32 19.03 10.71
N LYS A 52 -17.49 18.99 10.08
CA LYS A 52 -17.92 19.96 9.06
C LYS A 52 -19.38 20.34 9.28
N GLU A 53 -19.69 21.61 9.14
CA GLU A 53 -21.06 22.13 9.10
C GLU A 53 -21.53 22.16 7.65
N MET A 54 -22.78 21.81 7.36
CA MET A 54 -23.36 21.95 6.03
C MET A 54 -24.81 22.45 6.13
N ILE A 55 -25.00 23.74 5.90
CA ILE A 55 -26.32 24.38 5.92
C ILE A 55 -27.04 24.12 4.60
N VAL A 56 -28.34 23.82 4.70
CA VAL A 56 -29.23 23.51 3.57
C VAL A 56 -30.37 24.52 3.55
N ASP A 57 -30.14 25.67 2.91
CA ASP A 57 -31.14 26.73 2.79
C ASP A 57 -31.63 26.91 1.33
N PHE A 58 -32.94 26.80 1.15
CA PHE A 58 -33.64 26.94 -0.14
C PHE A 58 -34.41 28.28 -0.29
N ARG A 59 -34.25 29.22 0.64
CA ARG A 59 -34.88 30.55 0.58
C ARG A 59 -34.23 31.43 -0.51
N LYS A 60 -35.01 32.36 -1.08
CA LYS A 60 -34.54 33.28 -2.14
C LYS A 60 -33.49 34.27 -1.64
N GLN A 61 -33.67 34.77 -0.42
CA GLN A 61 -32.65 35.49 0.34
C GLN A 61 -32.07 34.51 1.36
N GLN A 62 -30.82 34.13 1.18
CA GLN A 62 -30.03 33.42 2.18
C GLN A 62 -29.43 34.48 3.11
N ARG A 63 -29.52 34.28 4.43
CA ARG A 63 -28.85 35.15 5.42
C ARG A 63 -27.51 34.54 5.80
N GLU A 64 -26.58 35.36 6.31
CA GLU A 64 -25.37 34.83 6.91
C GLU A 64 -25.70 34.17 8.25
N HIS A 65 -25.36 32.89 8.37
CA HIS A 65 -25.52 32.11 9.59
C HIS A 65 -24.21 32.17 10.38
N PRO A 66 -24.18 32.57 11.67
CA PRO A 66 -22.91 32.68 12.40
C PRO A 66 -22.19 31.31 12.49
N PRO A 67 -20.85 31.25 12.42
CA PRO A 67 -20.12 29.99 12.41
C PRO A 67 -20.38 29.17 13.69
N ILE A 68 -20.54 27.86 13.55
CA ILE A 68 -20.52 26.95 14.70
C ILE A 68 -19.09 26.83 15.21
N HIS A 69 -18.93 26.97 16.52
CA HIS A 69 -17.67 26.74 17.23
C HIS A 69 -17.81 25.47 18.07
N ILE A 70 -16.79 24.61 18.05
CA ILE A 70 -16.63 23.46 18.93
C ILE A 70 -15.23 23.56 19.52
N ASP A 71 -15.10 23.44 20.84
CA ASP A 71 -13.82 23.49 21.56
C ASP A 71 -12.98 24.74 21.16
N GLY A 72 -13.63 25.92 21.14
CA GLY A 72 -13.06 27.20 20.70
C GLY A 72 -12.77 27.33 19.19
N THR A 73 -12.79 26.22 18.45
CA THR A 73 -12.39 26.15 17.04
C THR A 73 -13.62 26.29 16.13
N VAL A 74 -13.53 27.14 15.10
CA VAL A 74 -14.56 27.25 14.06
C VAL A 74 -14.67 25.93 13.30
N VAL A 75 -15.88 25.38 13.24
CA VAL A 75 -16.20 24.23 12.38
C VAL A 75 -16.21 24.71 10.92
N GLU A 76 -15.37 24.12 10.08
CA GLU A 76 -15.36 24.42 8.64
C GLU A 76 -16.73 24.15 8.01
N ARG A 77 -17.39 25.20 7.53
CA ARG A 77 -18.64 25.12 6.77
C ARG A 77 -18.36 24.69 5.34
N VAL A 78 -19.00 23.60 4.89
CA VAL A 78 -18.80 23.02 3.57
C VAL A 78 -20.07 23.07 2.73
N VAL A 79 -19.93 23.45 1.46
CA VAL A 79 -21.03 23.36 0.46
C VAL A 79 -21.27 21.93 -0.04
N SER A 80 -20.39 20.98 0.31
CA SER A 80 -20.62 19.55 0.07
C SER A 80 -19.86 18.67 1.05
N PHE A 81 -20.55 17.70 1.64
CA PHE A 81 -19.96 16.70 2.54
C PHE A 81 -20.11 15.28 1.98
N LYS A 82 -19.25 14.33 2.41
CA LYS A 82 -19.18 12.98 1.84
C LYS A 82 -19.61 11.87 2.83
N PHE A 83 -20.80 12.02 3.39
CA PHE A 83 -21.39 11.12 4.38
C PHE A 83 -21.59 9.68 3.86
N LEU A 84 -21.11 8.68 4.62
CA LEU A 84 -21.23 7.23 4.34
C LEU A 84 -20.89 6.78 2.90
N GLY A 85 -20.09 7.57 2.17
CA GLY A 85 -19.67 7.29 0.78
C GLY A 85 -20.50 7.98 -0.30
N VAL A 86 -21.64 8.57 0.05
CA VAL A 86 -22.46 9.46 -0.79
C VAL A 86 -21.89 10.88 -0.72
N HIS A 87 -21.97 11.66 -1.80
CA HIS A 87 -21.74 13.11 -1.72
C HIS A 87 -23.08 13.83 -1.58
N ILE A 88 -23.25 14.59 -0.50
CA ILE A 88 -24.40 15.47 -0.26
C ILE A 88 -23.93 16.91 -0.51
N THR A 89 -24.83 17.79 -0.93
CA THR A 89 -24.55 19.21 -1.18
C THR A 89 -25.52 20.10 -0.39
N ASP A 90 -25.10 21.33 -0.13
CA ASP A 90 -25.91 22.45 0.37
C ASP A 90 -27.30 22.54 -0.28
N LYS A 91 -27.38 22.31 -1.60
CA LYS A 91 -28.59 22.41 -2.42
C LYS A 91 -29.29 21.07 -2.62
N LEU A 92 -28.95 20.04 -1.83
CA LEU A 92 -29.36 18.62 -1.94
C LEU A 92 -29.36 18.08 -3.39
N ASN A 93 -28.45 18.58 -4.22
CA ASN A 93 -28.31 18.17 -5.60
C ASN A 93 -27.32 17.00 -5.70
N TRP A 94 -27.66 16.03 -6.54
CA TRP A 94 -26.92 14.77 -6.69
C TRP A 94 -25.93 14.78 -7.86
N SER A 95 -25.59 15.94 -8.43
CA SER A 95 -24.68 16.02 -9.58
C SER A 95 -23.27 15.54 -9.21
N THR A 96 -22.68 16.11 -8.15
CA THR A 96 -21.36 15.76 -7.62
C THR A 96 -21.26 14.26 -7.27
N HIS A 97 -22.28 13.71 -6.62
CA HIS A 97 -22.38 12.28 -6.31
C HIS A 97 -22.50 11.43 -7.56
N THR A 98 -23.42 11.74 -8.48
CA THR A 98 -23.64 10.91 -9.66
C THR A 98 -22.48 10.97 -10.65
N ASP A 99 -21.79 12.09 -10.82
CA ASP A 99 -20.54 12.12 -11.58
C ASP A 99 -19.42 11.34 -10.88
N SER A 100 -19.33 11.41 -9.55
CA SER A 100 -18.40 10.60 -8.74
C SER A 100 -18.69 9.09 -8.91
N VAL A 101 -19.96 8.67 -8.88
CA VAL A 101 -20.44 7.30 -9.12
C VAL A 101 -20.17 6.87 -10.56
N VAL A 102 -20.58 7.67 -11.56
CA VAL A 102 -20.39 7.41 -12.99
C VAL A 102 -18.91 7.31 -13.31
N LYS A 103 -18.04 8.20 -12.82
CA LYS A 103 -16.58 8.15 -13.01
C LYS A 103 -15.97 6.88 -12.40
N LYS A 104 -16.34 6.50 -11.18
CA LYS A 104 -15.92 5.23 -10.54
C LYS A 104 -16.41 4.01 -11.34
N ALA A 105 -17.65 4.04 -11.83
CA ALA A 105 -18.24 2.96 -12.61
C ALA A 105 -17.65 2.85 -14.03
N GLN A 106 -17.34 3.97 -14.68
CA GLN A 106 -16.65 4.04 -15.98
C GLN A 106 -15.24 3.45 -15.91
N GLN A 107 -14.46 3.79 -14.88
CA GLN A 107 -13.16 3.17 -14.60
C GLN A 107 -13.25 1.64 -14.42
N ARG A 108 -14.37 1.13 -13.89
CA ARG A 108 -14.62 -0.31 -13.74
C ARG A 108 -15.20 -0.95 -15.01
N LEU A 109 -16.01 -0.22 -15.81
CA LEU A 109 -16.41 -0.61 -17.16
C LEU A 109 -15.22 -0.80 -18.10
N PHE A 110 -14.19 0.06 -18.03
CA PHE A 110 -12.93 -0.14 -18.77
C PHE A 110 -12.30 -1.51 -18.46
N ASN A 111 -12.32 -1.92 -17.19
CA ASN A 111 -11.86 -3.23 -16.79
C ASN A 111 -12.79 -4.35 -17.30
N LEU A 112 -14.11 -4.18 -17.25
CA LEU A 112 -15.08 -5.15 -17.79
C LEU A 112 -14.91 -5.33 -19.32
N ARG A 113 -14.71 -4.24 -20.09
CA ARG A 113 -14.41 -4.28 -21.54
C ARG A 113 -13.14 -5.09 -21.81
N ARG A 114 -12.06 -4.80 -21.08
CA ARG A 114 -10.80 -5.54 -21.23
C ARG A 114 -10.91 -7.00 -20.77
N LEU A 115 -11.83 -7.35 -19.87
CA LEU A 115 -12.14 -8.73 -19.53
C LEU A 115 -12.91 -9.46 -20.66
N LYS A 116 -13.88 -8.80 -21.33
CA LYS A 116 -14.55 -9.37 -22.53
C LYS A 116 -13.53 -9.69 -23.63
N LYS A 117 -12.53 -8.81 -23.84
CA LYS A 117 -11.44 -9.00 -24.81
C LYS A 117 -10.56 -10.25 -24.54
N PHE A 118 -10.62 -10.85 -23.36
CA PHE A 118 -9.89 -12.09 -23.00
C PHE A 118 -10.77 -13.35 -23.00
N GLY A 119 -11.85 -13.39 -23.79
CA GLY A 119 -12.68 -14.61 -23.97
C GLY A 119 -13.41 -15.09 -22.71
N LEU A 120 -13.55 -14.23 -21.69
CA LEU A 120 -14.20 -14.61 -20.44
C LEU A 120 -15.71 -14.83 -20.61
N SER A 121 -16.21 -15.94 -20.08
CA SER A 121 -17.61 -16.34 -20.25
C SER A 121 -18.61 -15.26 -19.76
N PRO A 122 -19.80 -15.15 -20.39
CA PRO A 122 -20.83 -14.18 -19.98
C PRO A 122 -21.18 -14.24 -18.48
N LYS A 123 -21.18 -15.45 -17.90
CA LYS A 123 -21.38 -15.70 -16.46
C LYS A 123 -20.27 -15.08 -15.60
N ALA A 124 -19.00 -15.12 -16.05
CA ALA A 124 -17.89 -14.46 -15.35
C ALA A 124 -17.93 -12.92 -15.48
N LEU A 125 -18.24 -12.40 -16.67
CA LEU A 125 -18.38 -10.97 -16.92
C LEU A 125 -19.53 -10.35 -16.11
N THR A 126 -20.69 -11.02 -16.11
CA THR A 126 -21.87 -10.64 -15.31
C THR A 126 -21.56 -10.61 -13.81
N ASN A 127 -20.80 -11.59 -13.30
CA ASN A 127 -20.37 -11.56 -11.90
C ASN A 127 -19.35 -10.45 -11.59
N PHE A 128 -18.47 -10.07 -12.54
CA PHE A 128 -17.57 -8.92 -12.37
C PHE A 128 -18.36 -7.62 -12.31
N TYR A 129 -19.37 -7.45 -13.17
CA TYR A 129 -20.31 -6.34 -13.12
C TYR A 129 -21.01 -6.26 -11.76
N ARG A 130 -21.67 -7.34 -11.33
CA ARG A 130 -22.37 -7.47 -10.02
C ARG A 130 -21.48 -7.07 -8.84
N CYS A 131 -20.26 -7.61 -8.79
CA CYS A 131 -19.38 -7.39 -7.65
C CYS A 131 -18.65 -6.03 -7.65
N THR A 132 -18.64 -5.28 -8.76
CA THR A 132 -17.75 -4.09 -8.88
C THR A 132 -18.36 -2.84 -9.52
N ILE A 133 -19.37 -2.95 -10.38
CA ILE A 133 -20.01 -1.81 -11.05
C ILE A 133 -21.38 -1.57 -10.42
N GLU A 134 -22.21 -2.62 -10.38
CA GLU A 134 -23.51 -2.66 -9.69
C GLU A 134 -23.38 -2.23 -8.23
N SER A 135 -22.38 -2.74 -7.50
CA SER A 135 -22.08 -2.36 -6.11
C SER A 135 -21.62 -0.92 -5.88
N ILE A 136 -21.46 -0.10 -6.92
CA ILE A 136 -21.40 1.37 -6.80
C ILE A 136 -22.77 1.97 -7.13
N LEU A 137 -23.40 1.51 -8.22
CA LEU A 137 -24.67 2.04 -8.72
C LEU A 137 -25.82 1.87 -7.72
N SER A 138 -25.86 0.76 -6.99
CA SER A 138 -26.87 0.50 -5.94
C SER A 138 -26.52 1.09 -4.57
N GLY A 139 -25.34 1.70 -4.40
CA GLY A 139 -24.88 2.23 -3.11
C GLY A 139 -25.76 3.37 -2.58
N CYS A 140 -26.57 3.08 -1.56
CA CYS A 140 -27.61 3.96 -1.01
C CYS A 140 -28.58 4.51 -2.07
N ILE A 141 -28.84 3.76 -3.15
CA ILE A 141 -29.57 4.23 -4.35
C ILE A 141 -30.97 4.80 -4.04
N THR A 142 -31.64 4.23 -3.04
CA THR A 142 -32.95 4.68 -2.52
C THR A 142 -32.94 6.15 -2.08
N ALA A 143 -31.86 6.61 -1.45
CA ALA A 143 -31.77 7.95 -0.88
C ALA A 143 -31.54 9.07 -1.93
N TRP A 144 -30.99 8.75 -3.11
CA TRP A 144 -30.54 9.78 -4.08
C TRP A 144 -31.02 9.59 -5.53
N TYR A 145 -31.48 8.40 -5.95
CA TYR A 145 -31.84 8.17 -7.37
C TYR A 145 -33.21 8.78 -7.76
N GLY A 146 -34.18 8.79 -6.84
CA GLY A 146 -35.48 9.45 -7.06
C GLY A 146 -35.36 10.96 -7.28
N ASN A 147 -34.44 11.60 -6.56
CA ASN A 147 -34.19 13.05 -6.63
C ASN A 147 -33.10 13.44 -7.65
N CYS A 148 -32.58 12.49 -8.44
CA CYS A 148 -31.65 12.80 -9.54
C CYS A 148 -32.33 13.57 -10.69
N SER A 149 -31.61 14.51 -11.30
CA SER A 149 -32.03 15.13 -12.56
C SER A 149 -32.16 14.09 -13.68
N ALA A 150 -32.97 14.40 -14.70
CA ALA A 150 -33.11 13.54 -15.88
C ALA A 150 -31.77 13.30 -16.61
N HIS A 151 -30.87 14.29 -16.63
CA HIS A 151 -29.51 14.14 -17.16
C HIS A 151 -28.70 13.11 -16.37
N ASN A 152 -28.71 13.21 -15.03
CA ASN A 152 -27.96 12.30 -14.15
C ASN A 152 -28.50 10.87 -14.25
N ARG A 153 -29.83 10.69 -14.31
CA ARG A 153 -30.45 9.38 -14.55
C ARG A 153 -30.05 8.80 -15.92
N LYS A 154 -30.06 9.61 -16.99
CA LYS A 154 -29.55 9.20 -18.32
C LYS A 154 -28.05 8.85 -18.28
N ALA A 155 -27.22 9.52 -17.48
CA ALA A 155 -25.80 9.19 -17.32
C ALA A 155 -25.58 7.83 -16.65
N LEU A 156 -26.33 7.51 -15.59
CA LEU A 156 -26.28 6.21 -14.91
C LEU A 156 -26.83 5.08 -15.79
N GLN A 157 -27.93 5.32 -16.50
CA GLN A 157 -28.46 4.35 -17.47
C GLN A 157 -27.48 4.09 -18.62
N ARG A 158 -26.72 5.10 -19.10
CA ARG A 158 -25.63 4.92 -20.08
C ARG A 158 -24.53 3.97 -19.56
N VAL A 159 -24.24 3.95 -18.25
CA VAL A 159 -23.31 3.00 -17.63
C VAL A 159 -23.89 1.57 -17.65
N VAL A 160 -25.16 1.38 -17.27
CA VAL A 160 -25.82 0.06 -17.28
C VAL A 160 -25.96 -0.49 -18.71
N ARG A 161 -26.45 0.31 -19.67
CA ARG A 161 -26.54 -0.05 -21.10
C ARG A 161 -25.18 -0.30 -21.74
N SER A 162 -24.10 0.29 -21.20
CA SER A 162 -22.73 -0.07 -21.58
C SER A 162 -22.34 -1.44 -21.04
N ALA A 163 -22.65 -1.75 -19.77
CA ALA A 163 -22.38 -3.07 -19.19
C ALA A 163 -23.12 -4.20 -19.92
N GLN A 164 -24.42 -4.03 -20.21
CA GLN A 164 -25.25 -5.03 -20.89
C GLN A 164 -24.67 -5.47 -22.26
N ARG A 165 -24.19 -4.50 -23.06
CA ARG A 165 -23.50 -4.75 -24.35
C ARG A 165 -22.15 -5.46 -24.19
N ILE A 166 -21.49 -5.31 -23.03
CA ILE A 166 -20.24 -5.99 -22.73
C ILE A 166 -20.49 -7.41 -22.18
N THR A 167 -21.50 -7.61 -21.33
CA THR A 167 -21.79 -8.92 -20.72
C THR A 167 -22.54 -9.89 -21.64
N GLY A 168 -23.22 -9.41 -22.67
CA GLY A 168 -23.87 -10.26 -23.68
C GLY A 168 -25.35 -10.54 -23.41
N GLY A 169 -26.12 -9.55 -22.96
CA GLY A 169 -27.56 -9.54 -23.28
C GLY A 169 -28.55 -10.33 -22.42
N LYS A 170 -28.30 -10.55 -21.12
CA LYS A 170 -29.38 -10.67 -20.10
C LYS A 170 -28.81 -10.48 -18.68
N LEU A 171 -28.69 -9.22 -18.25
CA LEU A 171 -28.52 -8.89 -16.84
C LEU A 171 -29.89 -9.01 -16.18
N LEU A 172 -30.10 -10.08 -15.42
CA LEU A 172 -31.30 -10.30 -14.59
C LEU A 172 -31.53 -9.07 -13.70
N THR A 173 -32.72 -8.46 -13.87
CA THR A 173 -33.21 -7.19 -13.25
C THR A 173 -32.38 -5.94 -13.55
N SER A 174 -33.07 -4.83 -13.81
CA SER A 174 -32.48 -3.50 -13.92
C SER A 174 -32.12 -2.96 -12.54
N VAL A 175 -30.82 -2.83 -12.26
CA VAL A 175 -30.24 -2.27 -11.02
C VAL A 175 -30.73 -0.85 -10.69
N LEU A 176 -31.28 -0.15 -11.68
CA LEU A 176 -31.93 1.15 -11.53
C LEU A 176 -33.46 0.92 -11.66
N PRO A 177 -34.27 1.27 -10.66
CA PRO A 177 -35.73 1.10 -10.70
C PRO A 177 -36.38 2.00 -11.77
N ALA A 178 -37.60 1.66 -12.17
CA ALA A 178 -38.32 2.44 -13.18
C ALA A 178 -38.72 3.83 -12.64
N PRO A 179 -38.82 4.87 -13.50
CA PRO A 179 -39.25 6.19 -13.06
C PRO A 179 -40.67 6.22 -12.48
N THR A 180 -41.54 5.32 -12.95
CA THR A 180 -42.95 5.19 -12.55
C THR A 180 -43.12 4.51 -11.19
N GLU A 181 -42.36 3.44 -10.91
CA GLU A 181 -42.46 2.66 -9.66
C GLU A 181 -42.22 3.52 -8.40
N MET A 182 -41.26 4.45 -8.43
CA MET A 182 -41.05 5.41 -7.32
C MET A 182 -41.86 6.71 -7.46
N ALA A 183 -42.50 6.99 -8.59
CA ALA A 183 -43.41 8.14 -8.70
C ALA A 183 -44.75 7.88 -8.01
N ALA A 184 -45.17 6.61 -7.92
CA ALA A 184 -46.39 6.20 -7.22
C ALA A 184 -46.31 6.42 -5.70
N SER A 185 -45.15 6.16 -5.08
CA SER A 185 -44.97 6.28 -3.62
C SER A 185 -44.58 7.69 -3.14
N LEU A 186 -44.25 8.62 -4.05
CA LEU A 186 -43.69 9.93 -3.70
C LEU A 186 -44.28 11.11 -4.51
N ARG A 187 -45.62 11.17 -4.63
CA ARG A 187 -46.33 12.43 -4.94
C ARG A 187 -46.32 13.36 -3.72
N VAL A 188 -45.18 13.99 -3.43
CA VAL A 188 -45.04 14.90 -2.28
C VAL A 188 -44.25 16.15 -2.67
N PRO A 189 -44.69 17.38 -2.32
CA PRO A 189 -43.98 18.61 -2.68
C PRO A 189 -42.58 18.70 -2.06
N ARG A 190 -41.67 19.41 -2.75
CA ARG A 190 -40.22 19.47 -2.45
C ARG A 190 -39.83 19.70 -0.99
N LYS A 191 -40.64 20.39 -0.19
CA LYS A 191 -40.40 20.62 1.25
C LYS A 191 -40.38 19.31 2.08
N LEU A 192 -41.19 18.30 1.73
CA LEU A 192 -41.20 17.02 2.45
C LEU A 192 -40.08 16.06 2.00
N CYS A 193 -39.48 16.28 0.83
CA CYS A 193 -38.39 15.42 0.33
C CYS A 193 -37.17 15.41 1.28
N SER A 194 -36.92 16.49 2.01
CA SER A 194 -35.85 16.57 3.03
C SER A 194 -36.12 15.67 4.23
N PHE A 195 -37.38 15.58 4.67
CA PHE A 195 -37.80 14.72 5.79
C PHE A 195 -37.76 13.24 5.37
N LEU A 196 -38.31 12.94 4.19
CA LEU A 196 -38.29 11.60 3.60
C LEU A 196 -36.88 11.11 3.25
N PHE A 197 -35.92 12.01 2.97
CA PHE A 197 -34.52 11.64 2.74
C PHE A 197 -33.92 10.93 3.97
N PHE A 198 -34.10 11.48 5.17
CA PHE A 198 -33.62 10.85 6.41
C PHE A 198 -34.47 9.61 6.78
N TYR A 199 -35.80 9.70 6.65
CA TYR A 199 -36.72 8.62 6.98
C TYR A 199 -36.45 7.34 6.14
N VAL A 200 -36.29 7.48 4.83
CA VAL A 200 -36.02 6.37 3.90
C VAL A 200 -34.59 5.84 4.03
N LEU A 201 -33.61 6.71 4.30
CA LEU A 201 -32.21 6.29 4.50
C LEU A 201 -32.07 5.33 5.71
N PHE A 202 -32.87 5.53 6.76
CA PHE A 202 -32.79 4.70 7.97
C PHE A 202 -33.74 3.50 7.96
N LEU A 203 -35.01 3.65 7.56
CA LEU A 203 -35.93 2.50 7.50
C LEU A 203 -35.50 1.42 6.49
N THR A 204 -34.77 1.78 5.42
CA THR A 204 -34.26 0.77 4.45
C THR A 204 -32.99 0.04 4.90
N LEU A 205 -32.46 0.35 6.10
CA LEU A 205 -31.28 -0.32 6.69
C LEU A 205 -31.60 -1.14 7.96
N VAL A 206 -32.82 -1.04 8.51
CA VAL A 206 -33.22 -1.70 9.76
C VAL A 206 -34.39 -2.67 9.51
N PRO A 207 -34.25 -3.99 9.80
CA PRO A 207 -35.40 -4.90 9.83
C PRO A 207 -36.41 -4.45 10.90
N GLN A 208 -37.70 -4.39 10.55
CA GLN A 208 -38.77 -3.83 11.41
C GLN A 208 -38.82 -4.42 12.84
N VAL A 209 -38.38 -5.67 13.02
CA VAL A 209 -38.28 -6.37 14.32
C VAL A 209 -37.44 -5.59 15.36
N ILE A 210 -36.49 -4.75 14.93
CA ILE A 210 -35.64 -3.96 15.84
C ILE A 210 -36.32 -2.65 16.29
N LEU A 211 -37.32 -2.16 15.56
CA LEU A 211 -37.98 -0.88 15.86
C LEU A 211 -38.76 -0.90 17.20
N GLY A 212 -39.12 -2.09 17.70
CA GLY A 212 -39.78 -2.27 19.01
C GLY A 212 -38.85 -2.22 20.23
N PHE A 213 -37.54 -2.02 20.06
CA PHE A 213 -36.55 -2.13 21.15
C PHE A 213 -35.82 -0.83 21.51
N ILE A 214 -36.21 0.33 20.95
CA ILE A 214 -35.60 1.62 21.26
C ILE A 214 -36.67 2.67 21.52
N THR A 215 -37.10 2.76 22.77
CA THR A 215 -37.69 3.98 23.35
C THR A 215 -36.98 4.27 24.67
N TYR A 216 -36.57 5.52 24.87
CA TYR A 216 -36.01 6.07 26.10
C TYR A 216 -36.53 7.50 26.24
N SER A 217 -36.62 8.01 27.46
CA SER A 217 -37.33 9.25 27.78
C SER A 217 -36.44 10.49 27.66
N ARG A 218 -37.08 11.66 27.55
CA ARG A 218 -36.44 12.98 27.61
C ARG A 218 -35.64 13.22 28.91
N LYS A 219 -35.90 12.45 29.98
CA LYS A 219 -35.28 12.61 31.30
C LYS A 219 -33.93 11.91 31.42
N GLU A 220 -33.70 10.84 30.65
CA GLU A 220 -32.46 10.04 30.69
C GLU A 220 -31.31 10.66 29.87
N LEU A 221 -31.58 11.72 29.11
CA LEU A 221 -30.62 12.41 28.23
C LEU A 221 -30.02 13.69 28.82
N LEU A 222 -30.41 14.11 30.03
CA LEU A 222 -30.17 15.49 30.53
C LEU A 222 -29.16 15.65 31.67
N ASN A 223 -28.74 14.58 32.36
CA ASN A 223 -27.97 14.69 33.62
C ASN A 223 -26.57 14.05 33.57
N ILE A 224 -25.75 14.53 32.63
CA ILE A 224 -24.28 14.56 32.78
C ILE A 224 -23.83 15.97 32.31
N ARG A 225 -22.74 16.50 32.88
CA ARG A 225 -22.25 17.91 32.84
C ARG A 225 -22.93 18.93 33.75
N SER A 226 -22.51 18.89 35.00
CA SER A 226 -21.97 20.10 35.67
C SER A 226 -20.60 19.72 36.27
N ALA A 227 -19.57 20.56 36.33
CA ALA A 227 -19.43 21.97 35.89
C ALA A 227 -18.08 22.18 35.13
N SER A 228 -17.72 23.44 34.83
CA SER A 228 -16.63 23.83 33.90
C SER A 228 -15.95 25.17 34.25
N THR A 229 -14.94 25.60 33.47
CA THR A 229 -14.27 26.94 33.41
C THR A 229 -13.23 27.27 34.51
N HIS A 230 -12.27 28.22 34.37
CA HIS A 230 -11.97 29.27 33.34
C HIS A 230 -10.41 29.34 33.05
N HIS A 231 -9.64 30.41 32.67
CA HIS A 231 -9.86 31.86 32.48
C HIS A 231 -9.37 32.49 31.14
N GLN A 232 -8.27 33.28 31.07
CA GLN A 232 -8.19 34.47 30.16
C GLN A 232 -6.77 35.12 29.92
N TYR A 233 -6.69 36.10 28.98
CA TYR A 233 -5.63 37.15 28.73
C TYR A 233 -4.24 36.73 28.13
N ASP A 234 -3.47 37.53 27.34
CA ASP A 234 -3.65 38.92 26.77
C ASP A 234 -2.85 39.25 25.45
N GLN A 235 -2.98 40.51 24.97
CA GLN A 235 -2.42 41.41 23.89
C GLN A 235 -1.04 41.14 23.15
N GLU A 236 -0.56 41.82 22.07
CA GLU A 236 -0.51 43.27 21.64
C GLU A 236 -0.58 43.59 20.09
N TYR A 237 -0.40 44.87 19.70
CA TYR A 237 -0.60 45.55 18.37
C TYR A 237 0.70 45.76 17.50
N VAL A 238 0.77 46.38 16.30
CA VAL A 238 0.58 47.81 15.84
C VAL A 238 0.41 47.91 14.28
N PHE A 239 0.12 49.11 13.74
CA PHE A 239 -0.51 49.40 12.41
C PHE A 239 0.26 50.39 11.49
N ARG A 240 -0.30 50.67 10.28
CA ARG A 240 -0.07 51.78 9.30
C ARG A 240 0.98 51.59 8.18
N ASP A 241 0.96 52.32 7.06
CA ASP A 241 -0.08 52.77 6.06
C ASP A 241 0.55 53.86 5.14
N ALA A 242 0.31 53.83 3.81
CA ALA A 242 0.19 54.99 2.88
C ALA A 242 0.26 54.61 1.37
N ASP A 243 -0.41 55.40 0.53
CA ASP A 243 -0.55 55.35 -0.96
C ASP A 243 -0.28 56.81 -1.48
N PRO A 244 -0.65 57.30 -2.70
CA PRO A 244 -0.84 56.75 -4.06
C PRO A 244 -0.09 57.60 -5.15
N VAL A 245 -0.48 57.55 -6.46
CA VAL A 245 -0.73 58.72 -7.40
C VAL A 245 -0.69 58.39 -8.93
N PHE A 246 -1.81 58.69 -9.61
CA PHE A 246 -2.08 59.14 -11.02
C PHE A 246 -1.48 58.51 -12.32
N CYS A 247 -2.37 57.90 -13.11
CA CYS A 247 -2.88 58.28 -14.45
C CYS A 247 -2.00 58.65 -15.70
N LEU A 248 -2.30 57.95 -16.81
CA LEU A 248 -2.52 58.41 -18.20
C LEU A 248 -1.42 59.14 -19.04
N THR A 249 -1.09 58.59 -20.21
CA THR A 249 -1.35 59.16 -21.58
C THR A 249 -0.78 58.24 -22.70
N ASN A 250 -0.63 58.71 -23.95
CA ASN A 250 -0.79 57.89 -25.17
C ASN A 250 0.14 58.30 -26.34
N ARG A 251 0.66 57.32 -27.13
CA ARG A 251 1.45 57.50 -28.39
C ARG A 251 2.84 58.18 -28.18
N THR A 252 3.80 58.19 -29.12
CA THR A 252 3.85 57.91 -30.58
C THR A 252 4.96 56.90 -30.99
N THR A 253 5.03 56.60 -32.29
CA THR A 253 6.07 55.83 -32.99
C THR A 253 7.25 56.71 -33.41
N GLU A 254 8.47 56.14 -33.49
CA GLU A 254 9.26 56.05 -34.75
C GLU A 254 10.54 55.20 -34.63
N TRP A 255 11.29 55.04 -35.72
CA TRP A 255 12.52 54.24 -35.87
C TRP A 255 13.67 55.13 -36.40
N ILE A 256 14.94 54.84 -36.06
CA ILE A 256 16.11 54.69 -37.01
C ILE A 256 17.46 54.45 -36.27
N LEU A 257 18.53 54.24 -37.06
CA LEU A 257 19.80 53.55 -36.81
C LEU A 257 20.75 54.03 -35.68
N CYS A 258 21.23 53.04 -34.90
CA CYS A 258 22.62 52.54 -34.83
C CYS A 258 23.84 53.51 -34.83
N SER A 259 24.69 53.41 -33.79
CA SER A 259 26.17 53.36 -33.94
C SER A 259 26.94 52.87 -32.68
N ASP A 260 27.82 51.87 -32.91
CA ASP A 260 29.16 51.63 -32.30
C ASP A 260 29.42 51.32 -30.79
N PRO A 261 30.56 50.66 -30.42
CA PRO A 261 30.43 49.37 -29.69
C PRO A 261 31.55 49.05 -28.65
N LYS A 262 31.35 49.29 -27.35
CA LYS A 262 32.30 48.82 -26.31
C LYS A 262 31.88 47.50 -25.63
N LYS A 263 32.58 46.42 -26.00
CA LYS A 263 32.34 45.03 -25.58
C LYS A 263 32.57 44.82 -24.07
N ARG A 264 31.54 44.41 -23.32
CA ARG A 264 31.72 43.62 -22.07
C ARG A 264 31.41 42.13 -22.34
N LEU A 265 32.45 41.31 -22.37
CA LEU A 265 32.38 39.89 -22.76
C LEU A 265 31.62 39.02 -21.72
N ARG A 266 30.31 38.85 -21.90
CA ARG A 266 29.55 37.82 -21.16
C ARG A 266 29.99 36.41 -21.58
N LYS A 267 30.53 35.63 -20.63
CA LYS A 267 30.96 34.23 -20.82
C LYS A 267 29.85 33.42 -21.51
N ARG A 268 30.20 32.68 -22.58
CA ARG A 268 29.29 32.10 -23.59
C ARG A 268 28.49 30.88 -23.10
N GLY A 269 27.65 31.06 -22.10
CA GLY A 269 26.84 30.01 -21.48
C GLY A 269 25.88 29.32 -22.46
N LYS A 270 25.91 27.98 -22.51
CA LYS A 270 25.11 27.14 -23.44
C LYS A 270 23.59 27.09 -23.13
N ARG A 271 22.97 28.18 -22.68
CA ARG A 271 21.51 28.29 -22.49
C ARG A 271 20.77 28.71 -23.76
N GLY A 272 20.90 27.89 -24.81
CA GLY A 272 19.95 27.94 -25.92
C GLY A 272 18.53 27.63 -25.42
N GLY A 273 17.62 28.60 -25.55
CA GLY A 273 16.21 28.45 -25.19
C GLY A 273 15.53 27.28 -25.92
N LEU A 274 14.30 26.93 -25.52
CA LEU A 274 13.56 25.82 -26.16
C LEU A 274 13.42 26.03 -27.67
N LEU A 275 13.11 27.26 -28.12
CA LEU A 275 13.12 27.67 -29.53
C LEU A 275 14.47 27.41 -30.23
N VAL A 276 15.60 27.75 -29.61
CA VAL A 276 16.94 27.53 -30.19
C VAL A 276 17.28 26.04 -30.29
N ARG A 277 16.77 25.21 -29.36
CA ARG A 277 16.89 23.75 -29.41
C ARG A 277 15.99 23.12 -30.47
N LEU A 278 14.78 23.64 -30.69
CA LEU A 278 13.93 23.31 -31.84
C LEU A 278 14.61 23.65 -33.16
N ARG A 279 15.05 24.90 -33.35
CA ARG A 279 15.72 25.38 -34.58
C ARG A 279 16.99 24.60 -34.95
N ARG A 280 17.61 23.90 -33.99
CA ARG A 280 18.75 22.99 -34.23
C ARG A 280 18.38 21.49 -34.36
N ARG A 281 17.13 21.09 -34.07
CA ARG A 281 16.70 19.68 -33.95
C ARG A 281 15.21 19.44 -34.30
N ALA A 282 14.61 20.21 -35.20
CA ALA A 282 13.18 20.12 -35.52
C ALA A 282 12.71 18.69 -35.82
N GLN A 283 13.42 17.99 -36.72
CA GLN A 283 13.13 16.58 -37.07
C GLN A 283 13.73 15.53 -36.11
N ARG A 284 14.24 15.95 -34.94
CA ARG A 284 14.79 15.08 -33.88
C ARG A 284 14.31 15.50 -32.47
N ALA A 285 13.15 16.14 -32.37
CA ALA A 285 12.47 16.40 -31.11
C ALA A 285 11.92 15.08 -30.51
N PRO A 286 11.84 14.93 -29.16
CA PRO A 286 11.38 13.69 -28.53
C PRO A 286 9.85 13.50 -28.57
N LEU A 287 9.11 14.58 -28.83
CA LEU A 287 7.69 14.66 -29.17
C LEU A 287 7.57 15.71 -30.30
N PRO A 288 6.55 15.64 -31.18
CA PRO A 288 6.39 16.60 -32.28
C PRO A 288 6.03 17.99 -31.75
N SER A 289 6.55 19.03 -32.38
CA SER A 289 5.92 20.36 -32.35
C SER A 289 4.59 20.34 -33.11
N ILE A 290 3.61 21.08 -32.59
CA ILE A 290 2.27 21.15 -33.17
C ILE A 290 1.85 22.62 -33.25
N LEU A 291 1.42 23.08 -34.42
CA LEU A 291 0.68 24.33 -34.54
C LEU A 291 -0.82 23.99 -34.43
N LEU A 292 -1.51 24.57 -33.46
CA LEU A 292 -2.95 24.39 -33.23
C LEU A 292 -3.68 25.69 -33.58
N ALA A 293 -4.76 25.62 -34.36
CA ALA A 293 -5.64 26.76 -34.62
C ALA A 293 -7.11 26.34 -34.91
N ASN A 294 -8.06 27.16 -34.50
CA ASN A 294 -9.41 27.20 -35.06
C ASN A 294 -9.39 28.20 -36.24
N VAL A 295 -9.60 27.71 -37.47
CA VAL A 295 -9.33 28.50 -38.70
C VAL A 295 -10.57 29.12 -39.34
N GLN A 296 -11.78 28.68 -38.98
CA GLN A 296 -13.07 29.20 -39.48
C GLN A 296 -13.12 29.29 -41.01
N SER A 297 -13.21 28.12 -41.66
CA SER A 297 -12.82 27.83 -43.04
C SER A 297 -11.30 27.75 -43.23
N LEU A 298 -10.84 26.62 -43.77
CA LEU A 298 -9.45 26.44 -44.21
C LEU A 298 -9.25 26.95 -45.65
N ASP A 299 -10.27 26.77 -46.48
CA ASP A 299 -10.27 26.98 -47.93
C ASP A 299 -9.86 28.41 -48.31
N ASN A 300 -10.52 29.42 -47.74
CA ASN A 300 -10.20 30.83 -47.96
C ASN A 300 -8.94 31.33 -47.22
N LYS A 301 -8.07 30.41 -46.74
CA LYS A 301 -6.79 30.70 -46.07
C LYS A 301 -5.66 29.79 -46.56
N VAL A 302 -5.88 28.96 -47.58
CA VAL A 302 -4.85 28.06 -48.13
C VAL A 302 -3.60 28.84 -48.57
N ASP A 303 -3.76 29.98 -49.24
CA ASP A 303 -2.60 30.76 -49.71
C ASP A 303 -1.89 31.53 -48.59
N GLU A 304 -2.61 31.93 -47.53
CA GLU A 304 -1.98 32.41 -46.30
C GLU A 304 -1.17 31.28 -45.63
N ILE A 305 -1.69 30.06 -45.59
CA ILE A 305 -0.98 28.89 -45.05
C ILE A 305 0.24 28.58 -45.92
N ARG A 306 0.14 28.61 -47.25
CA ARG A 306 1.28 28.44 -48.18
C ARG A 306 2.35 29.52 -47.96
N ALA A 307 1.97 30.79 -47.87
CA ALA A 307 2.89 31.89 -47.59
C ALA A 307 3.55 31.76 -46.20
N ARG A 308 2.78 31.42 -45.16
CA ARG A 308 3.33 31.15 -43.81
C ARG A 308 4.25 29.93 -43.81
N VAL A 309 3.95 28.86 -44.57
CA VAL A 309 4.83 27.69 -44.73
C VAL A 309 6.08 28.01 -45.54
N ALA A 310 6.02 28.87 -46.56
CA ALA A 310 7.21 29.27 -47.31
C ALA A 310 8.16 30.14 -46.46
N PHE A 311 7.63 31.24 -45.91
CA PHE A 311 8.42 32.32 -45.32
C PHE A 311 8.56 32.25 -43.79
N GLN A 312 7.57 31.74 -43.05
CA GLN A 312 7.66 31.62 -41.58
C GLN A 312 8.25 30.28 -41.16
N ARG A 313 9.57 30.27 -40.94
CA ARG A 313 10.33 29.09 -40.50
C ARG A 313 9.76 28.37 -39.28
N ASP A 314 9.17 29.10 -38.34
CA ASP A 314 8.50 28.54 -37.15
C ASP A 314 7.34 27.57 -37.50
N ILE A 315 6.69 27.76 -38.66
CA ILE A 315 5.57 26.95 -39.17
C ILE A 315 6.10 25.91 -40.16
N ARG A 316 7.02 26.29 -41.06
CA ARG A 316 7.68 25.38 -42.01
C ARG A 316 8.41 24.21 -41.36
N ASP A 317 9.18 24.51 -40.31
CA ASP A 317 9.96 23.53 -39.57
C ASP A 317 9.09 22.81 -38.49
N CYS A 318 7.77 23.08 -38.42
CA CYS A 318 6.84 22.43 -37.49
C CYS A 318 6.54 21.00 -37.93
N ASN A 319 6.40 20.07 -36.97
CA ASN A 319 6.23 18.65 -37.28
C ASN A 319 4.78 18.30 -37.69
N VAL A 320 3.78 18.98 -37.10
CA VAL A 320 2.36 18.79 -37.38
C VAL A 320 1.62 20.13 -37.34
N LEU A 321 0.66 20.34 -38.25
CA LEU A 321 -0.35 21.39 -38.17
C LEU A 321 -1.69 20.73 -37.81
N CYS A 322 -2.43 21.31 -36.87
CA CYS A 322 -3.68 20.80 -36.33
C CYS A 322 -4.75 21.88 -36.43
N PHE A 323 -5.63 21.74 -37.42
CA PHE A 323 -6.67 22.71 -37.73
C PHE A 323 -8.04 22.19 -37.31
N THR A 324 -8.84 23.08 -36.73
CA THR A 324 -10.23 22.85 -36.35
C THR A 324 -11.12 23.90 -37.00
N GLU A 325 -12.39 23.58 -37.22
CA GLU A 325 -13.31 24.38 -38.05
C GLU A 325 -12.79 24.64 -39.47
N THR A 326 -12.33 23.56 -40.11
CA THR A 326 -11.85 23.63 -41.50
C THR A 326 -12.96 23.91 -42.51
N TRP A 327 -14.22 23.63 -42.14
CA TRP A 327 -15.46 23.79 -42.93
C TRP A 327 -15.51 23.02 -44.27
N LEU A 328 -14.49 22.23 -44.60
CA LEU A 328 -14.37 21.44 -45.83
C LEU A 328 -15.51 20.43 -46.02
N THR A 329 -15.80 20.11 -47.27
CA THR A 329 -16.72 19.05 -47.71
C THR A 329 -15.97 17.96 -48.48
N GLY A 330 -16.65 16.85 -48.78
CA GLY A 330 -16.09 15.79 -49.62
C GLY A 330 -15.89 16.18 -51.09
N GLU A 331 -16.39 17.34 -51.52
CA GLU A 331 -16.16 17.89 -52.86
C GLU A 331 -14.78 18.57 -52.99
N THR A 332 -14.21 19.05 -51.88
CA THR A 332 -12.88 19.68 -51.90
C THR A 332 -11.79 18.62 -52.05
N LEU A 333 -10.96 18.69 -53.09
CA LEU A 333 -9.78 17.81 -53.22
C LEU A 333 -8.75 18.08 -52.11
N SER A 334 -8.04 17.04 -51.64
CA SER A 334 -7.05 17.19 -50.56
C SER A 334 -5.80 17.93 -51.05
N GLU A 335 -5.48 17.74 -52.32
CA GLU A 335 -4.40 18.36 -53.08
C GLU A 335 -4.58 19.89 -53.13
N ALA A 336 -5.83 20.36 -53.23
CA ALA A 336 -6.15 21.79 -53.26
C ALA A 336 -5.79 22.50 -51.95
N VAL A 337 -5.97 21.83 -50.80
CA VAL A 337 -5.71 22.39 -49.46
C VAL A 337 -4.35 22.01 -48.87
N GLN A 338 -3.57 21.15 -49.55
CA GLN A 338 -2.28 20.67 -49.05
C GLN A 338 -1.15 21.68 -49.27
N PRO A 339 -0.44 22.14 -48.21
CA PRO A 339 0.77 22.92 -48.36
C PRO A 339 1.97 22.02 -48.70
N THR A 340 2.94 22.56 -49.43
CA THR A 340 4.13 21.83 -49.87
C THR A 340 4.94 21.29 -48.67
N GLY A 341 5.32 20.01 -48.73
CA GLY A 341 6.07 19.33 -47.67
C GLY A 341 5.25 18.73 -46.52
N PHE A 342 3.92 18.72 -46.61
CA PHE A 342 3.04 18.07 -45.63
C PHE A 342 2.11 17.03 -46.30
N SER A 343 1.79 15.94 -45.61
CA SER A 343 0.70 15.02 -45.96
C SER A 343 -0.57 15.37 -45.17
N THR A 344 -1.72 15.40 -45.84
CA THR A 344 -2.98 15.94 -45.30
C THR A 344 -3.94 14.82 -44.88
N HIS A 345 -4.23 14.72 -43.58
CA HIS A 345 -5.22 13.81 -43.02
C HIS A 345 -6.40 14.61 -42.48
N ARG A 346 -7.64 14.34 -42.91
CA ARG A 346 -8.81 15.19 -42.59
C ARG A 346 -10.08 14.39 -42.29
N ALA A 347 -10.94 14.96 -41.47
CA ALA A 347 -12.29 14.48 -41.22
C ALA A 347 -13.27 15.65 -41.42
N ASP A 348 -13.97 15.61 -42.55
CA ASP A 348 -14.74 16.74 -43.07
C ASP A 348 -16.11 16.91 -42.40
N ARG A 349 -16.73 18.07 -42.65
CA ARG A 349 -18.03 18.43 -42.09
C ARG A 349 -19.15 17.69 -42.82
N ASN A 350 -19.55 16.53 -42.31
CA ASN A 350 -20.77 15.87 -42.73
C ASN A 350 -22.01 16.62 -42.18
N LYS A 351 -22.80 17.27 -43.06
CA LYS A 351 -24.00 18.04 -42.70
C LYS A 351 -25.07 17.18 -41.99
N HIS A 352 -25.31 15.96 -42.45
CA HIS A 352 -26.33 15.05 -41.90
C HIS A 352 -25.95 14.49 -40.52
N LEU A 353 -24.68 14.13 -40.32
CA LEU A 353 -24.20 13.55 -39.04
C LEU A 353 -23.94 14.61 -37.97
N SER A 354 -23.56 15.83 -38.35
CA SER A 354 -23.32 16.93 -37.41
C SER A 354 -24.58 17.72 -37.06
N GLY A 355 -25.58 17.79 -37.96
CA GLY A 355 -26.75 18.66 -37.82
C GLY A 355 -26.44 20.17 -37.84
N LYS A 356 -25.20 20.57 -38.14
CA LYS A 356 -24.72 21.96 -38.06
C LYS A 356 -25.00 22.72 -39.35
N LYS A 357 -25.66 23.89 -39.25
CA LYS A 357 -25.82 24.83 -40.38
C LYS A 357 -24.51 25.56 -40.74
N ARG A 358 -23.63 25.83 -39.75
CA ARG A 358 -22.29 26.44 -39.90
C ARG A 358 -21.33 25.83 -38.87
N GLY A 359 -20.02 25.86 -39.11
CA GLY A 359 -19.00 25.28 -38.23
C GLY A 359 -18.67 23.80 -38.50
N GLY A 360 -17.52 23.34 -38.01
CA GLY A 360 -17.08 21.93 -38.03
C GLY A 360 -15.95 21.57 -39.01
N GLY A 361 -15.50 20.32 -38.94
CA GLY A 361 -14.35 19.77 -39.68
C GLY A 361 -13.03 19.88 -38.91
N VAL A 362 -12.18 18.85 -39.00
CA VAL A 362 -10.83 18.82 -38.38
C VAL A 362 -9.78 18.26 -39.35
N CYS A 363 -8.55 18.77 -39.28
CA CYS A 363 -7.44 18.36 -40.13
C CYS A 363 -6.11 18.26 -39.35
N LEU A 364 -5.30 17.28 -39.73
CA LEU A 364 -3.93 17.04 -39.26
C LEU A 364 -3.01 16.95 -40.48
N MET A 365 -2.19 17.97 -40.70
CA MET A 365 -1.15 17.97 -41.73
C MET A 365 0.18 17.58 -41.09
N ALA A 366 0.82 16.51 -41.56
CA ALA A 366 2.07 16.00 -41.00
C ALA A 366 3.26 16.33 -41.92
N ASN A 367 4.34 16.87 -41.37
CA ASN A 367 5.52 17.25 -42.16
C ASN A 367 6.26 16.00 -42.63
N VAL A 368 6.42 15.82 -43.95
CA VAL A 368 7.01 14.59 -44.52
C VAL A 368 8.47 14.40 -44.13
N THR A 369 9.18 15.48 -43.77
CA THR A 369 10.57 15.43 -43.28
C THR A 369 10.68 15.02 -41.80
N TRP A 370 9.55 14.99 -41.08
CA TRP A 370 9.44 14.44 -39.71
C TRP A 370 9.03 12.96 -39.73
N CYS A 371 8.03 12.63 -40.54
CA CYS A 371 7.47 11.30 -40.69
C CYS A 371 7.04 11.07 -42.12
N ASP A 372 7.73 10.16 -42.81
CA ASP A 372 7.26 9.48 -44.02
C ASP A 372 5.79 9.05 -43.89
N GLU A 373 4.98 9.38 -44.90
CA GLU A 373 3.55 9.11 -45.00
C GLU A 373 3.23 7.62 -44.85
N ARG A 374 4.09 6.72 -45.35
CA ARG A 374 3.96 5.26 -45.20
C ARG A 374 4.07 4.79 -43.74
N ASN A 375 4.56 5.67 -42.86
CA ASN A 375 4.67 5.47 -41.41
C ASN A 375 3.57 6.20 -40.62
N ILE A 376 2.61 6.84 -41.30
CA ILE A 376 1.38 7.39 -40.74
C ILE A 376 0.24 6.40 -41.00
N GLN A 377 -0.66 6.26 -40.03
CA GLN A 377 -1.86 5.41 -40.14
C GLN A 377 -3.04 6.11 -39.47
N GLU A 378 -4.11 6.34 -40.22
CA GLU A 378 -5.38 6.77 -39.63
C GLU A 378 -6.00 5.64 -38.80
N LEU A 379 -6.44 5.95 -37.57
CA LEU A 379 -6.94 4.97 -36.61
C LEU A 379 -8.45 5.03 -36.38
N LYS A 380 -9.02 6.25 -36.40
CA LYS A 380 -10.47 6.52 -36.31
C LYS A 380 -10.73 8.00 -36.60
N SER A 381 -11.69 8.28 -37.49
CA SER A 381 -12.43 9.54 -37.54
C SER A 381 -13.80 9.39 -36.85
N PHE A 382 -14.42 10.50 -36.46
CA PHE A 382 -15.75 10.52 -35.88
C PHE A 382 -16.41 11.89 -36.09
N CYS A 383 -17.71 11.90 -36.39
CA CYS A 383 -18.53 13.10 -36.55
C CYS A 383 -19.89 12.89 -35.86
N SER A 384 -20.36 13.93 -35.17
CA SER A 384 -21.62 13.98 -34.43
C SER A 384 -21.96 15.44 -34.08
N PRO A 385 -23.17 15.76 -33.59
CA PRO A 385 -23.50 17.12 -33.18
C PRO A 385 -22.60 17.64 -32.05
N ASP A 386 -22.30 16.79 -31.07
CA ASP A 386 -21.53 17.15 -29.87
C ASP A 386 -20.00 17.08 -30.04
N LEU A 387 -19.50 16.34 -31.04
CA LEU A 387 -18.08 15.98 -31.15
C LEU A 387 -17.69 15.59 -32.58
N GLU A 388 -16.61 16.21 -33.06
CA GLU A 388 -15.85 15.78 -34.23
C GLU A 388 -14.40 15.49 -33.82
N PHE A 389 -13.79 14.43 -34.35
CA PHE A 389 -12.36 14.17 -34.15
C PHE A 389 -11.74 13.30 -35.25
N LEU A 390 -10.42 13.43 -35.41
CA LEU A 390 -9.58 12.56 -36.23
C LEU A 390 -8.39 12.08 -35.39
N THR A 391 -8.08 10.77 -35.41
CA THR A 391 -6.91 10.20 -34.75
C THR A 391 -5.98 9.51 -35.74
N ILE A 392 -4.72 9.96 -35.78
CA ILE A 392 -3.63 9.34 -36.56
C ILE A 392 -2.56 8.74 -35.64
N LYS A 393 -1.82 7.75 -36.15
CA LYS A 393 -0.65 7.12 -35.54
C LYS A 393 0.56 7.32 -36.42
N CYS A 394 1.54 8.08 -35.92
CA CYS A 394 2.79 8.37 -36.63
C CYS A 394 3.95 7.56 -36.05
N ARG A 395 4.90 7.18 -36.92
CA ARG A 395 6.18 6.58 -36.53
C ARG A 395 7.33 7.37 -37.19
N PRO A 396 7.69 8.55 -36.64
CA PRO A 396 8.70 9.43 -37.23
C PRO A 396 10.10 8.80 -37.22
N HIS A 397 10.99 9.35 -38.06
CA HIS A 397 12.37 8.88 -38.23
C HIS A 397 13.19 8.91 -36.93
N TYR A 398 12.84 9.80 -35.99
CA TYR A 398 13.39 9.81 -34.62
C TYR A 398 12.27 9.62 -33.59
N LEU A 399 12.34 8.50 -32.85
CA LEU A 399 11.44 8.20 -31.74
C LEU A 399 12.25 7.78 -30.49
N PRO A 400 12.00 8.35 -29.30
CA PRO A 400 12.62 7.89 -28.05
C PRO A 400 12.35 6.40 -27.76
N ARG A 401 13.35 5.68 -27.22
CA ARG A 401 13.27 4.23 -26.87
C ARG A 401 12.18 3.85 -25.85
N GLU A 402 11.52 4.85 -25.27
CA GLU A 402 10.44 4.72 -24.29
C GLU A 402 9.04 4.77 -24.93
N PHE A 403 8.95 5.06 -26.24
CA PHE A 403 7.70 5.07 -27.01
C PHE A 403 7.73 4.06 -28.18
N SER A 404 6.59 3.42 -28.47
CA SER A 404 6.43 2.52 -29.64
C SER A 404 5.94 3.25 -30.90
N SER A 405 5.13 4.29 -30.72
CA SER A 405 4.62 5.21 -31.75
C SER A 405 4.11 6.49 -31.06
N ILE A 406 3.77 7.50 -31.85
CA ILE A 406 3.02 8.68 -31.37
C ILE A 406 1.60 8.58 -31.95
N ILE A 407 0.60 8.93 -31.15
CA ILE A 407 -0.81 8.96 -31.52
C ILE A 407 -1.34 10.38 -31.25
N ILE A 408 -1.85 11.02 -32.28
CA ILE A 408 -2.31 12.41 -32.27
C ILE A 408 -3.80 12.41 -32.60
N THR A 409 -4.61 13.05 -31.77
CA THR A 409 -6.04 13.24 -32.00
C THR A 409 -6.37 14.72 -32.09
N ALA A 410 -6.84 15.18 -33.25
CA ALA A 410 -7.46 16.48 -33.42
C ALA A 410 -8.93 16.41 -32.97
N VAL A 411 -9.41 17.41 -32.22
CA VAL A 411 -10.75 17.44 -31.61
C VAL A 411 -11.45 18.76 -31.91
N TYR A 412 -12.75 18.72 -32.19
CA TYR A 412 -13.63 19.87 -32.17
C TYR A 412 -14.89 19.55 -31.35
N ILE A 413 -15.14 20.35 -30.30
CA ILE A 413 -16.36 20.29 -29.49
C ILE A 413 -17.03 21.67 -29.59
N PRO A 414 -18.18 21.79 -30.28
CA PRO A 414 -18.81 23.08 -30.55
C PRO A 414 -19.42 23.71 -29.28
N PRO A 415 -19.65 25.04 -29.25
CA PRO A 415 -20.08 25.77 -28.04
C PRO A 415 -21.41 25.32 -27.40
N GLN A 416 -22.25 24.62 -28.16
CA GLN A 416 -23.60 24.15 -27.78
C GLN A 416 -23.66 22.64 -27.45
N ALA A 417 -22.54 21.91 -27.49
CA ALA A 417 -22.51 20.47 -27.26
C ALA A 417 -22.89 20.06 -25.82
N ASP A 418 -23.50 18.87 -25.66
CA ASP A 418 -23.41 18.13 -24.39
C ASP A 418 -21.96 17.67 -24.22
N THR A 419 -21.19 18.49 -23.49
CA THR A 419 -19.78 18.21 -23.18
C THR A 419 -19.58 16.85 -22.50
N SER A 420 -20.59 16.31 -21.81
CA SER A 420 -20.52 14.97 -21.24
C SER A 420 -20.93 13.85 -22.21
N MET A 421 -21.55 14.12 -23.35
CA MET A 421 -21.62 13.18 -24.48
C MET A 421 -20.25 13.13 -25.17
N ALA A 422 -19.75 14.30 -25.57
CA ALA A 422 -18.47 14.47 -26.26
C ALA A 422 -17.28 13.83 -25.50
N LEU A 423 -17.06 14.25 -24.25
CA LEU A 423 -15.96 13.73 -23.43
C LEU A 423 -16.11 12.24 -23.10
N ASN A 424 -17.33 11.67 -23.19
CA ASN A 424 -17.52 10.23 -23.03
C ASN A 424 -17.08 9.45 -24.27
N GLU A 425 -17.49 9.81 -25.49
CA GLU A 425 -17.09 9.07 -26.70
C GLU A 425 -15.60 9.23 -27.02
N LEU A 426 -15.03 10.42 -26.77
CA LEU A 426 -13.59 10.65 -26.82
C LEU A 426 -12.85 9.77 -25.79
N TYR A 427 -13.33 9.68 -24.55
CA TYR A 427 -12.81 8.75 -23.53
C TYR A 427 -12.89 7.28 -23.96
N LEU A 428 -14.02 6.85 -24.54
CA LEU A 428 -14.20 5.48 -25.01
C LEU A 428 -13.20 5.12 -26.13
N THR A 429 -12.97 6.06 -27.05
CA THR A 429 -12.00 5.91 -28.14
C THR A 429 -10.57 5.87 -27.62
N LEU A 430 -10.15 6.85 -26.81
CA LEU A 430 -8.78 6.90 -26.26
C LEU A 430 -8.46 5.65 -25.44
N CYS A 431 -9.36 5.17 -24.58
CA CYS A 431 -9.17 3.92 -23.85
C CYS A 431 -9.14 2.66 -24.75
N LYS A 432 -9.81 2.66 -25.91
CA LYS A 432 -9.65 1.58 -26.92
C LYS A 432 -8.22 1.59 -27.48
N LEU A 433 -7.69 2.77 -27.79
CA LEU A 433 -6.35 2.93 -28.37
C LEU A 433 -5.22 2.67 -27.35
N GLU A 434 -5.32 3.14 -26.10
CA GLU A 434 -4.41 2.75 -25.00
C GLU A 434 -4.35 1.23 -24.79
N THR A 435 -5.43 0.51 -25.12
CA THR A 435 -5.53 -0.96 -25.02
C THR A 435 -4.94 -1.69 -26.22
N ILE A 436 -4.59 -0.98 -27.31
CA ILE A 436 -3.93 -1.52 -28.50
C ILE A 436 -2.45 -1.10 -28.52
N TYR A 437 -2.14 0.15 -28.16
CA TYR A 437 -0.80 0.73 -28.20
C TYR A 437 -0.34 1.22 -26.82
N PRO A 438 -0.09 0.32 -25.84
CA PRO A 438 0.16 0.70 -24.44
C PRO A 438 1.51 1.36 -24.17
N GLU A 439 2.45 1.32 -25.11
CA GLU A 439 3.74 2.05 -25.05
C GLU A 439 3.75 3.27 -25.99
N ALA A 440 2.60 3.76 -26.48
CA ALA A 440 2.53 4.95 -27.32
C ALA A 440 2.49 6.26 -26.51
N ALA A 441 3.01 7.33 -27.12
CA ALA A 441 2.77 8.69 -26.70
C ALA A 441 1.38 9.14 -27.20
N PHE A 442 0.50 9.60 -26.31
CA PHE A 442 -0.84 10.07 -26.67
C PHE A 442 -0.92 11.59 -26.53
N ILE A 443 -1.32 12.26 -27.60
CA ILE A 443 -1.52 13.71 -27.66
C ILE A 443 -2.93 13.96 -28.21
N VAL A 444 -3.69 14.83 -27.54
CA VAL A 444 -5.06 15.18 -27.92
C VAL A 444 -5.16 16.70 -27.91
N ALA A 445 -5.30 17.31 -29.09
CA ALA A 445 -5.27 18.76 -29.29
C ALA A 445 -6.50 19.21 -30.06
N GLY A 446 -6.96 20.45 -29.87
CA GLY A 446 -8.16 20.95 -30.53
C GLY A 446 -8.84 22.09 -29.78
N ASP A 447 -9.96 22.57 -30.33
CA ASP A 447 -10.90 23.44 -29.63
C ASP A 447 -11.88 22.57 -28.83
N PHE A 448 -11.87 22.77 -27.50
CA PHE A 448 -12.73 22.06 -26.56
C PHE A 448 -13.89 22.92 -26.05
N ASN A 449 -13.92 24.23 -26.38
CA ASN A 449 -14.84 25.23 -25.85
C ASN A 449 -15.00 25.18 -24.32
N LYS A 450 -16.00 24.46 -23.81
CA LYS A 450 -16.34 24.33 -22.38
C LYS A 450 -15.86 23.01 -21.75
N ALA A 451 -15.24 22.12 -22.51
CA ALA A 451 -15.06 20.70 -22.17
C ALA A 451 -13.66 20.36 -21.60
N ASN A 452 -13.58 20.01 -20.31
CA ASN A 452 -12.30 19.64 -19.68
C ASN A 452 -12.05 18.12 -19.64
N LEU A 453 -11.07 17.61 -20.40
CA LEU A 453 -10.77 16.18 -20.53
C LEU A 453 -10.25 15.52 -19.23
N LYS A 454 -9.65 16.30 -18.30
CA LYS A 454 -9.22 15.78 -16.97
C LYS A 454 -10.40 15.22 -16.15
N THR A 455 -11.64 15.63 -16.44
CA THR A 455 -12.85 15.11 -15.80
C THR A 455 -13.00 13.59 -15.98
N ARG A 456 -12.79 13.08 -17.20
CA ARG A 456 -12.88 11.64 -17.54
C ARG A 456 -11.50 10.96 -17.53
N LEU A 457 -10.43 11.65 -17.96
CA LEU A 457 -9.04 11.14 -18.00
C LEU A 457 -8.09 11.89 -17.03
N PRO A 458 -8.11 11.62 -15.71
CA PRO A 458 -7.27 12.31 -14.72
C PRO A 458 -5.77 11.99 -14.80
N LYS A 459 -5.32 11.22 -15.80
CA LYS A 459 -3.91 10.96 -16.12
C LYS A 459 -3.38 11.77 -17.31
N PHE A 460 -4.26 12.48 -18.00
CA PHE A 460 -3.87 13.37 -19.10
C PHE A 460 -3.64 14.77 -18.53
N TYR A 461 -2.43 15.27 -18.71
CA TYR A 461 -2.02 16.62 -18.32
C TYR A 461 -2.34 17.57 -19.47
N GLN A 462 -2.73 18.79 -19.15
CA GLN A 462 -3.07 19.84 -20.12
C GLN A 462 -1.88 20.83 -20.14
N HIS A 463 -1.53 21.35 -21.32
CA HIS A 463 -0.29 22.13 -21.56
C HIS A 463 -0.53 23.49 -22.26
N ILE A 464 -1.73 24.07 -22.14
CA ILE A 464 -2.08 25.40 -22.66
C ILE A 464 -2.69 26.23 -21.53
N ASP A 465 -1.95 27.24 -21.10
CA ASP A 465 -2.22 28.11 -19.95
C ASP A 465 -2.54 29.57 -20.33
N CYS A 466 -2.30 29.96 -21.59
CA CYS A 466 -2.69 31.27 -22.14
C CYS A 466 -4.14 31.30 -22.64
N ALA A 467 -4.74 32.50 -22.69
CA ALA A 467 -6.00 32.73 -23.39
C ALA A 467 -5.83 32.46 -24.90
N THR A 468 -6.94 32.11 -25.57
CA THR A 468 -6.98 31.86 -27.02
C THR A 468 -8.11 32.61 -27.73
N ARG A 469 -9.17 33.02 -27.00
CA ARG A 469 -10.25 33.86 -27.54
C ARG A 469 -10.89 34.68 -26.43
N GLY A 470 -10.90 36.01 -26.57
CA GLY A 470 -11.60 36.93 -25.64
C GLY A 470 -11.26 36.70 -24.17
N GLY A 471 -9.98 36.55 -23.83
CA GLY A 471 -9.50 36.29 -22.47
C GLY A 471 -9.71 34.85 -21.95
N LYS A 472 -10.28 33.93 -22.75
CA LYS A 472 -10.60 32.55 -22.37
C LYS A 472 -9.72 31.56 -23.13
N THR A 473 -9.31 30.48 -22.45
CA THR A 473 -8.59 29.35 -23.06
C THR A 473 -9.60 28.31 -23.54
N LEU A 474 -9.94 28.30 -24.82
CA LEU A 474 -10.88 27.33 -25.42
C LEU A 474 -10.14 26.15 -26.05
N ASP A 475 -8.99 26.45 -26.68
CA ASP A 475 -8.10 25.47 -27.28
C ASP A 475 -7.27 24.77 -26.19
N HIS A 476 -7.18 23.45 -26.28
CA HIS A 476 -6.48 22.63 -25.28
C HIS A 476 -5.62 21.57 -25.94
N CYS A 477 -4.40 21.39 -25.43
CA CYS A 477 -3.56 20.25 -25.70
C CYS A 477 -3.40 19.40 -24.43
N TYR A 478 -3.77 18.13 -24.52
CA TYR A 478 -3.64 17.13 -23.47
C TYR A 478 -2.64 16.03 -23.87
N SER A 479 -1.86 15.50 -22.94
CA SER A 479 -1.04 14.30 -23.17
C SER A 479 -0.88 13.41 -21.94
N ASN A 480 -0.46 12.16 -22.14
CA ASN A 480 -0.22 11.20 -21.06
C ASN A 480 1.11 11.41 -20.29
N PHE A 481 1.80 12.53 -20.51
CA PHE A 481 3.03 12.92 -19.80
C PHE A 481 2.88 14.30 -19.17
N ARG A 482 3.56 14.53 -18.03
CA ARG A 482 3.67 15.87 -17.44
C ARG A 482 4.65 16.71 -18.24
N ASP A 483 4.45 18.03 -18.24
CA ASP A 483 5.41 19.02 -18.72
C ASP A 483 5.90 18.73 -20.16
N ALA A 484 4.98 18.26 -21.00
CA ALA A 484 5.28 17.72 -22.31
C ALA A 484 5.50 18.83 -23.35
N TYR A 485 4.75 19.92 -23.19
CA TYR A 485 4.75 21.09 -24.06
C TYR A 485 4.88 22.39 -23.27
N LYS A 486 5.40 23.43 -23.92
CA LYS A 486 5.11 24.82 -23.59
C LYS A 486 4.33 25.44 -24.76
N ALA A 487 3.18 26.04 -24.47
CA ALA A 487 2.44 26.84 -25.45
C ALA A 487 3.17 28.18 -25.72
N LEU A 488 3.05 28.68 -26.96
CA LEU A 488 3.30 30.06 -27.33
C LEU A 488 2.18 30.54 -28.27
N PRO A 489 1.53 31.69 -28.02
CA PRO A 489 0.58 32.26 -28.95
C PRO A 489 1.26 32.73 -30.25
N ARG A 490 0.45 32.80 -31.32
CA ARG A 490 0.78 33.21 -32.68
C ARG A 490 -0.47 33.89 -33.29
N PRO A 491 -0.31 34.87 -34.19
CA PRO A 491 -1.46 35.56 -34.79
C PRO A 491 -2.48 34.60 -35.44
N PRO A 492 -3.78 34.90 -35.36
CA PRO A 492 -4.84 34.15 -36.06
C PRO A 492 -4.57 34.06 -37.57
N PHE A 493 -5.23 33.13 -38.25
CA PHE A 493 -5.25 33.07 -39.72
C PHE A 493 -6.44 33.88 -40.25
N GLY A 494 -6.21 34.79 -41.19
CA GLY A 494 -7.21 35.71 -41.72
C GLY A 494 -7.99 36.45 -40.63
N LYS A 495 -9.32 36.41 -40.73
CA LYS A 495 -10.27 37.03 -39.77
C LYS A 495 -10.79 36.06 -38.69
N ALA A 496 -10.07 34.97 -38.38
CA ALA A 496 -10.47 34.03 -37.34
C ALA A 496 -10.35 34.65 -35.93
N ASP A 497 -11.31 34.37 -35.04
CA ASP A 497 -11.36 34.95 -33.68
C ASP A 497 -10.68 34.09 -32.58
N HIS A 498 -9.82 33.15 -32.98
CA HIS A 498 -8.93 32.37 -32.09
C HIS A 498 -7.45 32.64 -32.42
N ASP A 499 -6.65 32.98 -31.41
CA ASP A 499 -5.19 32.98 -31.51
C ASP A 499 -4.67 31.56 -31.82
N SER A 500 -3.69 31.48 -32.71
CA SER A 500 -3.00 30.22 -33.00
C SER A 500 -1.99 29.88 -31.90
N ILE A 501 -1.73 28.59 -31.63
CA ILE A 501 -0.76 28.17 -30.61
C ILE A 501 0.30 27.26 -31.21
N LEU A 502 1.57 27.65 -31.04
CA LEU A 502 2.73 26.80 -31.30
C LEU A 502 3.11 26.03 -30.03
N LEU A 503 2.80 24.73 -30.01
CA LEU A 503 3.14 23.80 -28.93
C LEU A 503 4.58 23.31 -29.08
N ILE A 504 5.47 23.83 -28.23
CA ILE A 504 6.89 23.51 -28.24
C ILE A 504 7.18 22.32 -27.33
N PRO A 505 7.75 21.20 -27.82
CA PRO A 505 8.02 20.02 -27.00
C PRO A 505 9.08 20.31 -25.92
N ALA A 506 8.62 20.37 -24.67
CA ALA A 506 9.42 20.58 -23.46
C ALA A 506 9.90 19.26 -22.82
N TYR A 507 9.24 18.15 -23.17
CA TYR A 507 9.46 16.82 -22.60
C TYR A 507 10.95 16.38 -22.54
N ARG A 508 11.40 15.98 -21.34
CA ARG A 508 12.72 15.38 -21.11
C ARG A 508 12.62 13.86 -21.03
N GLN A 509 13.37 13.16 -21.87
CA GLN A 509 13.47 11.69 -21.86
C GLN A 509 13.92 11.14 -20.51
N LYS A 510 13.41 9.98 -20.04
CA LYS A 510 13.72 9.46 -18.69
C LYS A 510 15.20 9.22 -18.43
N LEU A 511 15.95 8.80 -19.46
CA LEU A 511 17.42 8.66 -19.45
C LEU A 511 18.19 9.98 -19.18
N LYS A 512 17.49 11.11 -19.10
CA LYS A 512 18.02 12.45 -18.78
C LYS A 512 17.33 13.07 -17.55
N GLN A 513 16.49 12.31 -16.86
CA GLN A 513 15.87 12.67 -15.58
C GLN A 513 16.52 11.90 -14.43
N GLU A 514 16.73 10.60 -14.61
CA GLU A 514 17.32 9.70 -13.61
C GLU A 514 18.71 9.25 -14.06
N ALA A 515 19.72 9.36 -13.19
CA ALA A 515 21.08 8.91 -13.46
C ALA A 515 21.16 7.36 -13.46
N PRO A 516 22.08 6.73 -14.23
CA PRO A 516 22.28 5.28 -14.17
C PRO A 516 22.94 4.88 -12.85
N THR A 517 22.26 4.06 -12.05
CA THR A 517 22.80 3.52 -10.79
C THR A 517 23.95 2.55 -11.05
N LEU A 518 25.14 2.91 -10.57
CA LEU A 518 26.26 1.99 -10.43
C LEU A 518 26.02 1.08 -9.23
N ARG A 519 26.38 -0.20 -9.33
CA ARG A 519 26.38 -1.12 -8.21
C ARG A 519 27.51 -2.13 -8.36
N SER A 520 28.44 -2.13 -7.42
CA SER A 520 29.45 -3.18 -7.26
C SER A 520 28.80 -4.48 -6.77
N VAL A 521 29.19 -5.61 -7.36
CA VAL A 521 28.71 -6.95 -6.99
C VAL A 521 29.85 -7.96 -7.17
N GLN A 522 30.21 -8.71 -6.11
CA GLN A 522 31.08 -9.88 -6.21
C GLN A 522 30.53 -10.87 -7.24
N ARG A 523 31.34 -11.24 -8.24
CA ARG A 523 30.92 -12.09 -9.36
C ARG A 523 31.33 -13.55 -9.15
N TRP A 524 30.70 -14.17 -8.17
CA TRP A 524 30.77 -15.60 -7.90
C TRP A 524 30.51 -16.45 -9.17
N SER A 525 31.51 -17.23 -9.57
CA SER A 525 31.45 -18.28 -10.57
C SER A 525 31.67 -19.63 -9.90
N ASP A 526 31.38 -20.73 -10.61
CA ASP A 526 31.54 -22.06 -10.04
C ASP A 526 33.04 -22.43 -9.93
N GLN A 527 33.88 -21.90 -10.85
CA GLN A 527 35.35 -21.90 -10.71
C GLN A 527 35.84 -21.19 -9.44
N ALA A 528 35.21 -20.07 -9.06
CA ALA A 528 35.62 -19.33 -7.85
C ALA A 528 35.18 -20.07 -6.57
N ASP A 529 34.06 -20.79 -6.60
CA ASP A 529 33.69 -21.72 -5.51
C ASP A 529 34.74 -22.84 -5.39
N SER A 530 35.19 -23.45 -6.50
CA SER A 530 36.21 -24.50 -6.49
C SER A 530 37.59 -24.01 -6.05
N THR A 531 38.11 -22.91 -6.61
CA THR A 531 39.42 -22.38 -6.20
C THR A 531 39.46 -21.96 -4.72
N LEU A 532 38.33 -21.58 -4.12
CA LEU A 532 38.22 -21.40 -2.66
C LEU A 532 38.17 -22.74 -1.90
N GLN A 533 37.53 -23.78 -2.44
CA GLN A 533 37.59 -25.14 -1.87
C GLN A 533 39.02 -25.69 -1.87
N ASP A 534 39.73 -25.57 -3.01
CA ASP A 534 41.11 -26.03 -3.15
C ASP A 534 42.04 -25.27 -2.19
N CYS A 535 41.92 -23.95 -2.14
CA CYS A 535 42.65 -23.10 -1.19
C CYS A 535 42.42 -23.54 0.26
N PHE A 536 41.18 -23.58 0.74
CA PHE A 536 40.87 -23.94 2.13
C PHE A 536 41.10 -25.43 2.47
N HIS A 537 41.35 -26.29 1.49
CA HIS A 537 41.71 -27.70 1.70
C HIS A 537 43.21 -27.89 2.02
N HIS A 538 44.07 -27.00 1.49
CA HIS A 538 45.53 -27.06 1.68
C HIS A 538 46.05 -26.11 2.77
N VAL A 539 45.17 -25.40 3.48
CA VAL A 539 45.54 -24.57 4.64
C VAL A 539 45.71 -25.44 5.88
N ASP A 540 46.86 -25.30 6.52
CA ASP A 540 47.04 -25.74 7.91
C ASP A 540 46.33 -24.74 8.85
N TRP A 541 45.18 -25.16 9.37
CA TRP A 541 44.39 -24.36 10.30
C TRP A 541 44.94 -24.38 11.73
N GLU A 542 45.80 -25.35 12.07
CA GLU A 542 46.42 -25.47 13.39
C GLU A 542 47.48 -24.39 13.61
N MET A 543 48.17 -23.97 12.53
CA MET A 543 49.09 -22.83 12.55
C MET A 543 48.46 -21.57 13.14
N PHE A 544 47.19 -21.27 12.80
CA PHE A 544 46.45 -20.13 13.36
C PHE A 544 46.14 -20.30 14.85
N ARG A 545 45.88 -21.54 15.31
CA ARG A 545 45.58 -21.84 16.72
C ARG A 545 46.83 -21.67 17.59
N ILE A 546 47.98 -22.15 17.10
CA ILE A 546 49.29 -22.02 17.75
C ILE A 546 49.73 -20.55 17.78
N ALA A 547 49.62 -19.84 16.66
CA ALA A 547 50.03 -18.44 16.55
C ALA A 547 49.21 -17.46 17.42
N SER A 548 48.04 -17.87 17.90
CA SER A 548 47.16 -17.06 18.75
C SER A 548 47.31 -17.35 20.25
N ASP A 549 48.26 -18.20 20.67
CA ASP A 549 48.53 -18.61 22.06
C ASP A 549 47.26 -18.89 22.90
N ASN A 550 46.34 -19.66 22.32
CA ASN A 550 45.01 -20.00 22.88
C ASN A 550 44.04 -18.82 23.11
N ASN A 551 44.37 -17.59 22.72
CA ASN A 551 43.44 -16.46 22.70
C ASN A 551 42.36 -16.67 21.61
N ILE A 552 41.12 -16.83 22.04
CA ILE A 552 39.98 -17.14 21.16
C ILE A 552 39.51 -15.95 20.32
N ASP A 553 39.77 -14.71 20.74
CA ASP A 553 39.53 -13.52 19.92
C ASP A 553 40.51 -13.47 18.74
N GLU A 554 41.81 -13.58 19.00
CA GLU A 554 42.86 -13.55 17.96
C GLU A 554 42.76 -14.72 16.99
N TYR A 555 42.47 -15.93 17.48
CA TYR A 555 42.30 -17.12 16.64
C TYR A 555 41.11 -16.96 15.68
N ALA A 556 39.96 -16.52 16.19
CA ALA A 556 38.76 -16.34 15.39
C ALA A 556 38.88 -15.15 14.41
N ASP A 557 39.46 -14.02 14.82
CA ASP A 557 39.70 -12.88 13.95
C ASP A 557 40.70 -13.23 12.83
N SER A 558 41.81 -13.92 13.14
CA SER A 558 42.83 -14.32 12.14
C SER A 558 42.27 -15.30 11.10
N VAL A 559 41.54 -16.33 11.53
CA VAL A 559 40.85 -17.26 10.62
C VAL A 559 39.81 -16.54 9.78
N CYS A 560 39.04 -15.61 10.36
CA CYS A 560 38.04 -14.85 9.61
C CYS A 560 38.66 -13.89 8.58
N GLU A 561 39.75 -13.22 8.94
CA GLU A 561 40.46 -12.27 8.08
C GLU A 561 41.17 -12.96 6.92
N PHE A 562 41.75 -14.15 7.16
CA PHE A 562 42.27 -15.01 6.11
C PHE A 562 41.17 -15.43 5.12
N ILE A 563 40.05 -15.96 5.62
CA ILE A 563 38.89 -16.34 4.78
C ILE A 563 38.34 -15.14 4.00
N ARG A 564 38.29 -13.94 4.61
CA ARG A 564 37.88 -12.69 3.95
C ARG A 564 38.81 -12.35 2.80
N THR A 565 40.12 -12.42 3.03
CA THR A 565 41.16 -12.09 2.04
C THR A 565 41.11 -13.03 0.84
N CYS A 566 41.12 -14.35 1.05
CA CYS A 566 40.98 -15.33 -0.03
C CYS A 566 39.71 -15.11 -0.87
N VAL A 567 38.59 -14.73 -0.23
CA VAL A 567 37.33 -14.42 -0.94
C VAL A 567 37.41 -13.12 -1.75
N GLU A 568 38.19 -12.13 -1.32
CA GLU A 568 38.38 -10.89 -2.08
C GLU A 568 39.33 -11.06 -3.27
N ASP A 569 40.38 -11.88 -3.12
CA ASP A 569 41.32 -12.22 -4.20
C ASP A 569 40.66 -13.10 -5.28
N VAL A 570 39.92 -14.15 -4.87
CA VAL A 570 39.34 -15.13 -5.80
C VAL A 570 38.01 -14.66 -6.42
N VAL A 571 37.24 -13.76 -5.78
CA VAL A 571 35.87 -13.39 -6.22
C VAL A 571 35.79 -11.96 -6.79
N PRO A 572 35.99 -11.77 -8.12
CA PRO A 572 36.16 -10.44 -8.71
C PRO A 572 34.94 -9.52 -8.56
N ILE A 573 35.18 -8.27 -8.17
CA ILE A 573 34.15 -7.24 -7.98
C ILE A 573 33.74 -6.63 -9.34
N ALA A 574 32.53 -6.95 -9.79
CA ALA A 574 31.98 -6.39 -11.04
C ALA A 574 31.13 -5.13 -10.78
N THR A 575 31.53 -3.99 -11.36
CA THR A 575 30.72 -2.76 -11.35
C THR A 575 29.62 -2.81 -12.40
N ILE A 576 28.38 -3.05 -11.98
CA ILE A 576 27.22 -3.16 -12.87
C ILE A 576 26.51 -1.80 -13.00
N LYS A 577 26.69 -1.15 -14.15
CA LYS A 577 25.91 0.05 -14.52
C LYS A 577 24.50 -0.35 -14.95
N THR A 578 23.52 0.01 -14.13
CA THR A 578 22.09 -0.25 -14.36
C THR A 578 21.38 1.03 -14.80
N PHE A 579 20.52 0.94 -15.82
CA PHE A 579 19.81 2.09 -16.36
C PHE A 579 18.33 2.07 -15.95
N PRO A 580 17.71 3.22 -15.61
CA PRO A 580 16.30 3.30 -15.17
C PRO A 580 15.27 2.64 -16.10
N ASN A 581 15.59 2.55 -17.40
CA ASN A 581 14.74 1.96 -18.43
C ASN A 581 15.19 0.56 -18.91
N GLN A 582 16.16 -0.07 -18.25
CA GLN A 582 16.61 -1.41 -18.64
C GLN A 582 15.47 -2.42 -18.42
N LYS A 583 14.91 -2.93 -19.52
CA LYS A 583 13.89 -3.99 -19.46
C LYS A 583 14.50 -5.24 -18.81
N PRO A 584 13.81 -5.93 -17.89
CA PRO A 584 14.40 -6.95 -17.02
C PRO A 584 14.78 -8.27 -17.71
N TRP A 585 14.42 -8.44 -18.99
CA TRP A 585 14.84 -9.55 -19.85
C TRP A 585 16.06 -9.20 -20.72
N ILE A 586 16.71 -8.04 -20.53
CA ILE A 586 17.94 -7.66 -21.24
C ILE A 586 19.14 -8.01 -20.36
N ASP A 587 19.77 -9.12 -20.69
CA ASP A 587 20.85 -9.80 -20.00
C ASP A 587 22.24 -9.51 -20.63
N GLY A 588 23.25 -10.33 -20.30
CA GLY A 588 24.56 -10.30 -20.95
C GLY A 588 24.55 -10.82 -22.40
N SER A 589 23.86 -11.93 -22.68
CA SER A 589 23.88 -12.57 -24.01
C SER A 589 23.27 -11.68 -25.10
N ILE A 590 22.20 -10.94 -24.80
CA ILE A 590 21.62 -9.95 -25.71
C ILE A 590 22.58 -8.78 -25.93
N ARG A 591 23.32 -8.33 -24.91
CA ARG A 591 24.33 -7.26 -25.06
C ARG A 591 25.46 -7.69 -26.01
N VAL A 592 25.95 -8.93 -25.89
CA VAL A 592 26.97 -9.50 -26.79
C VAL A 592 26.45 -9.60 -28.22
N LYS A 593 25.29 -10.24 -28.44
CA LYS A 593 24.70 -10.34 -29.79
C LYS A 593 24.38 -8.98 -30.42
N LEU A 594 24.10 -7.95 -29.61
CA LEU A 594 23.89 -6.58 -30.09
C LEU A 594 25.20 -5.85 -30.43
N LYS A 595 26.32 -6.15 -29.75
CA LYS A 595 27.66 -5.75 -30.21
C LYS A 595 27.97 -6.36 -31.58
N VAL A 596 27.94 -7.69 -31.70
CA VAL A 596 28.28 -8.43 -32.94
C VAL A 596 27.48 -7.92 -34.15
N ARG A 597 26.15 -7.80 -34.01
CA ARG A 597 25.27 -7.24 -35.07
C ARG A 597 25.56 -5.77 -35.40
N THR A 598 26.31 -5.05 -34.59
CA THR A 598 26.73 -3.66 -34.86
C THR A 598 28.10 -3.63 -35.53
N THR A 599 29.02 -4.54 -35.17
CA THR A 599 30.27 -4.76 -35.91
C THR A 599 29.98 -5.18 -37.36
N ALA A 600 29.16 -6.23 -37.55
CA ALA A 600 28.77 -6.72 -38.88
C ALA A 600 28.00 -5.67 -39.72
N PHE A 601 27.27 -4.74 -39.07
CA PHE A 601 26.66 -3.61 -39.78
C PHE A 601 27.71 -2.64 -40.31
N ASN A 602 28.73 -2.31 -39.49
CA ASN A 602 29.80 -1.40 -39.88
C ASN A 602 30.70 -2.04 -40.96
N GLN A 603 31.04 -3.32 -40.83
CA GLN A 603 31.82 -4.07 -41.81
C GLN A 603 31.07 -4.17 -43.15
N GLY A 604 29.81 -4.61 -43.15
CA GLY A 604 28.97 -4.64 -44.36
C GLY A 604 28.66 -3.26 -44.96
N LYS A 605 28.91 -2.17 -44.20
CA LYS A 605 28.86 -0.79 -44.70
C LYS A 605 30.12 -0.37 -45.48
N VAL A 606 31.23 -1.08 -45.29
CA VAL A 606 32.52 -0.86 -45.96
C VAL A 606 32.70 -1.87 -47.12
N SER A 607 32.38 -3.14 -46.90
CA SER A 607 32.52 -4.20 -47.92
C SER A 607 31.31 -4.36 -48.86
N GLY A 608 30.26 -3.56 -48.68
CA GLY A 608 28.98 -3.66 -49.42
C GLY A 608 28.13 -4.89 -49.08
N ASN A 609 28.73 -5.99 -48.59
CA ASN A 609 28.02 -7.23 -48.31
C ASN A 609 27.25 -7.18 -46.98
N MET A 610 25.92 -7.16 -47.08
CA MET A 610 25.00 -7.02 -45.95
C MET A 610 24.45 -8.37 -45.43
N THR A 611 24.96 -9.52 -45.88
CA THR A 611 24.45 -10.87 -45.52
C THR A 611 24.67 -11.20 -44.04
N GLU A 612 25.88 -11.03 -43.53
CA GLU A 612 26.22 -11.30 -42.12
C GLU A 612 25.38 -10.43 -41.16
N TYR A 613 25.15 -9.16 -41.50
CA TYR A 613 24.25 -8.28 -40.75
C TYR A 613 22.79 -8.80 -40.72
N LYS A 614 22.28 -9.36 -41.84
CA LYS A 614 20.95 -10.01 -41.88
C LYS A 614 20.91 -11.21 -40.94
N GLN A 615 21.91 -12.09 -40.98
CA GLN A 615 22.01 -13.27 -40.11
C GLN A 615 22.12 -12.87 -38.61
N CYS A 616 23.03 -11.96 -38.27
CA CYS A 616 23.20 -11.43 -36.92
C CYS A 616 21.90 -10.75 -36.42
N SER A 617 21.18 -10.05 -37.30
CA SER A 617 19.90 -9.43 -36.97
C SER A 617 18.81 -10.46 -36.69
N TYR A 618 18.79 -11.59 -37.40
CA TYR A 618 17.90 -12.70 -37.11
C TYR A 618 18.26 -13.39 -35.78
N SER A 619 19.54 -13.68 -35.55
CA SER A 619 20.05 -14.26 -34.29
C SER A 619 19.69 -13.40 -33.07
N LEU A 620 19.84 -12.07 -33.17
CA LEU A 620 19.43 -11.12 -32.14
C LEU A 620 17.91 -11.10 -31.92
N ARG A 621 17.09 -11.15 -32.98
CA ARG A 621 15.62 -11.25 -32.87
C ARG A 621 15.19 -12.56 -32.18
N LYS A 622 15.81 -13.70 -32.53
CA LYS A 622 15.56 -15.02 -31.91
C LYS A 622 15.91 -14.98 -30.42
N ALA A 623 17.10 -14.47 -30.05
CA ALA A 623 17.52 -14.32 -28.66
C ALA A 623 16.58 -13.40 -27.84
N ILE A 624 16.17 -12.25 -28.39
CA ILE A 624 15.22 -11.35 -27.72
C ILE A 624 13.83 -12.00 -27.53
N LYS A 625 13.37 -12.82 -28.49
CA LYS A 625 12.13 -13.61 -28.36
C LYS A 625 12.25 -14.67 -27.26
N GLN A 626 13.40 -15.35 -27.17
CA GLN A 626 13.69 -16.39 -26.18
C GLN A 626 13.84 -15.82 -24.76
N ALA A 627 14.62 -14.76 -24.55
CA ALA A 627 14.78 -14.13 -23.25
C ALA A 627 13.46 -13.52 -22.72
N LYS A 628 12.63 -12.96 -23.61
CA LYS A 628 11.25 -12.54 -23.26
C LYS A 628 10.36 -13.71 -22.85
N ARG A 629 10.54 -14.90 -23.43
CA ARG A 629 9.85 -16.13 -23.00
C ARG A 629 10.37 -16.55 -21.62
N GLN A 630 11.66 -16.85 -21.50
CA GLN A 630 12.30 -17.25 -20.23
C GLN A 630 12.00 -16.29 -19.07
N TYR A 631 11.93 -14.98 -19.32
CA TYR A 631 11.53 -14.01 -18.29
C TYR A 631 10.08 -14.16 -17.83
N ARG A 632 9.12 -14.43 -18.74
CA ARG A 632 7.74 -14.77 -18.34
C ARG A 632 7.70 -16.09 -17.60
N ASP A 633 8.35 -17.12 -18.14
CA ASP A 633 8.35 -18.47 -17.56
C ASP A 633 8.95 -18.45 -16.14
N LYS A 634 9.99 -17.64 -15.89
CA LYS A 634 10.58 -17.33 -14.58
C LYS A 634 9.66 -16.52 -13.66
N VAL A 635 8.88 -15.59 -14.20
CA VAL A 635 7.88 -14.82 -13.44
C VAL A 635 6.66 -15.69 -13.10
N GLU A 636 6.31 -16.67 -13.93
CA GLU A 636 5.24 -17.63 -13.65
C GLU A 636 5.67 -18.70 -12.64
N SER A 637 6.92 -19.19 -12.69
CA SER A 637 7.42 -20.14 -11.69
C SER A 637 7.44 -19.55 -10.27
N GLN A 638 7.62 -18.23 -10.13
CA GLN A 638 7.44 -17.49 -8.87
C GLN A 638 6.03 -17.58 -8.26
N PHE A 639 5.00 -18.03 -9.01
CA PHE A 639 3.65 -18.31 -8.50
C PHE A 639 3.34 -19.81 -8.35
N ASN A 640 4.25 -20.69 -8.76
CA ASN A 640 4.07 -22.14 -8.65
C ASN A 640 4.62 -22.73 -7.35
N GLY A 641 5.63 -22.10 -6.75
CA GLY A 641 6.18 -22.47 -5.43
C GLY A 641 5.44 -21.85 -4.24
N SER A 642 5.85 -22.26 -3.03
CA SER A 642 5.36 -21.72 -1.74
C SER A 642 6.04 -20.41 -1.31
N ASP A 643 7.11 -19.99 -2.01
CA ASP A 643 7.84 -18.75 -1.70
C ASP A 643 6.96 -17.51 -1.93
N THR A 644 6.39 -17.03 -0.83
CA THR A 644 5.53 -15.84 -0.82
C THR A 644 6.33 -14.57 -1.16
N ARG A 645 7.66 -14.52 -0.92
CA ARG A 645 8.52 -13.39 -1.31
C ARG A 645 8.70 -13.36 -2.82
N GLY A 646 8.98 -14.51 -3.43
CA GLY A 646 9.01 -14.69 -4.89
C GLY A 646 7.69 -14.27 -5.54
N MET A 647 6.55 -14.70 -5.00
CA MET A 647 5.22 -14.26 -5.45
C MET A 647 5.02 -12.74 -5.38
N TRP A 648 5.44 -12.09 -4.29
CA TRP A 648 5.35 -10.64 -4.17
C TRP A 648 6.30 -9.91 -5.14
N GLN A 649 7.48 -10.46 -5.42
CA GLN A 649 8.40 -9.91 -6.44
C GLN A 649 7.85 -10.05 -7.86
N GLY A 650 7.33 -11.23 -8.21
CA GLY A 650 6.63 -11.47 -9.47
C GLY A 650 5.40 -10.57 -9.63
N LEU A 651 4.63 -10.36 -8.55
CA LEU A 651 3.53 -9.40 -8.57
C LEU A 651 4.06 -7.97 -8.83
N GLN A 652 5.09 -7.51 -8.12
CA GLN A 652 5.64 -6.17 -8.30
C GLN A 652 6.13 -5.93 -9.74
N SER A 653 6.83 -6.90 -10.34
CA SER A 653 7.33 -6.80 -11.72
C SER A 653 6.23 -6.86 -12.78
N ILE A 654 5.16 -7.65 -12.56
CA ILE A 654 3.97 -7.66 -13.42
C ILE A 654 3.16 -6.36 -13.29
N THR A 655 3.08 -5.79 -12.09
CA THR A 655 2.08 -4.75 -11.78
C THR A 655 2.63 -3.32 -11.75
N ASP A 656 3.92 -3.12 -11.99
CA ASP A 656 4.65 -1.86 -11.73
C ASP A 656 4.39 -1.32 -10.32
N TYR A 657 4.05 -2.19 -9.36
CA TYR A 657 3.74 -1.81 -7.99
C TYR A 657 5.05 -1.61 -7.20
N ARG A 658 5.79 -0.57 -7.57
CA ARG A 658 6.76 0.02 -6.65
C ARG A 658 5.96 0.58 -5.47
N LYS A 659 6.25 0.13 -4.24
CA LYS A 659 6.00 1.00 -3.07
C LYS A 659 6.68 2.33 -3.42
N LYS A 660 6.05 3.47 -3.11
CA LYS A 660 6.86 4.67 -2.86
C LYS A 660 7.75 4.32 -1.68
N SER A 661 9.03 4.10 -1.92
CA SER A 661 10.03 4.41 -0.92
C SER A 661 9.87 5.91 -0.67
N SER A 662 9.34 6.29 0.49
CA SER A 662 9.73 7.55 1.09
C SER A 662 11.27 7.54 1.04
N PRO A 663 11.94 8.53 0.42
CA PRO A 663 13.38 8.63 0.60
C PRO A 663 13.60 8.73 2.11
N VAL A 664 14.38 7.80 2.66
CA VAL A 664 15.03 8.08 3.94
C VAL A 664 15.91 9.30 3.68
N THR A 665 15.97 10.21 4.63
CA THR A 665 16.76 11.44 4.50
C THR A 665 18.25 11.12 4.55
N ASP A 666 18.79 10.66 3.42
CA ASP A 666 20.23 10.46 3.15
C ASP A 666 21.04 11.79 3.23
N GLN A 667 20.39 12.89 3.65
CA GLN A 667 20.96 14.21 3.90
C GLN A 667 21.24 14.46 5.40
N ASP A 668 20.66 13.68 6.32
CA ASP A 668 20.99 13.79 7.76
C ASP A 668 22.15 12.84 8.09
N VAL A 669 23.35 13.42 8.19
CA VAL A 669 24.59 12.71 8.52
C VAL A 669 24.66 12.31 10.00
N LEU A 670 23.91 12.99 10.88
CA LEU A 670 23.91 12.75 12.32
C LEU A 670 22.86 11.71 12.76
N LEU A 671 21.86 11.43 11.91
CA LEU A 671 20.81 10.44 12.16
C LEU A 671 21.34 9.05 12.61
N PRO A 672 22.42 8.47 12.05
CA PRO A 672 22.97 7.21 12.54
C PRO A 672 23.42 7.28 14.00
N GLY A 673 24.14 8.34 14.39
CA GLY A 673 24.61 8.53 15.77
C GLY A 673 23.45 8.74 16.74
N ARG A 674 22.50 9.62 16.39
CA ARG A 674 21.27 9.84 17.16
C ARG A 674 20.46 8.54 17.35
N LEU A 675 20.42 7.68 16.34
CA LEU A 675 19.79 6.37 16.43
C LEU A 675 20.61 5.36 17.26
N ASN A 676 21.94 5.37 17.21
CA ASN A 676 22.76 4.43 18.00
C ASN A 676 22.57 4.72 19.50
N ASN A 677 22.72 5.98 19.89
CA ASN A 677 22.47 6.44 21.27
C ASN A 677 21.01 6.15 21.69
N PHE A 678 20.03 6.39 20.81
CA PHE A 678 18.63 6.07 21.13
C PHE A 678 18.37 4.57 21.30
N PHE A 679 19.01 3.68 20.55
CA PHE A 679 18.86 2.23 20.73
C PHE A 679 19.65 1.69 21.94
N ALA A 680 20.73 2.38 22.33
CA ALA A 680 21.56 2.10 23.51
C ALA A 680 21.02 2.71 24.83
N ARG A 681 19.93 3.49 24.81
CA ARG A 681 19.39 4.22 26.00
C ARG A 681 18.90 3.35 27.18
N PHE A 682 19.02 2.03 27.08
CA PHE A 682 18.68 1.06 28.12
C PHE A 682 19.92 0.37 28.69
N GLU A 683 21.11 0.84 28.33
CA GLU A 683 22.38 0.31 28.83
C GLU A 683 22.53 0.61 30.32
N ASP A 684 22.57 -0.46 31.13
CA ASP A 684 22.67 -0.40 32.58
C ASP A 684 24.05 -0.89 33.02
N ASN A 685 24.91 0.06 33.37
CA ASN A 685 26.26 -0.22 33.89
C ASN A 685 26.29 -0.36 35.42
N THR A 686 25.15 -0.35 36.12
CA THR A 686 25.10 -0.34 37.59
C THR A 686 25.11 -1.72 38.24
N VAL A 687 24.78 -2.77 37.49
CA VAL A 687 24.76 -4.16 37.98
C VAL A 687 26.12 -4.83 37.73
N PRO A 688 26.85 -5.28 38.77
CA PRO A 688 28.11 -6.00 38.59
C PRO A 688 27.95 -7.29 37.77
N LEU A 689 28.95 -7.61 36.94
CA LEU A 689 29.03 -8.92 36.27
C LEU A 689 29.46 -10.01 37.27
N THR A 690 28.50 -10.50 38.06
CA THR A 690 28.67 -11.72 38.85
C THR A 690 28.73 -12.92 37.90
N ARG A 691 29.90 -13.57 37.81
CA ARG A 691 30.11 -14.81 37.04
C ARG A 691 29.89 -16.03 37.94
N PRO A 692 29.06 -17.02 37.53
CA PRO A 692 28.99 -18.31 38.20
C PRO A 692 30.34 -19.02 38.33
N ALA A 693 30.50 -19.79 39.41
CA ALA A 693 31.69 -20.59 39.66
C ALA A 693 31.90 -21.64 38.55
N THR A 694 33.12 -21.70 38.02
CA THR A 694 33.43 -22.48 36.80
C THR A 694 33.52 -23.97 37.06
N LYS A 695 32.77 -24.74 36.27
CA LYS A 695 33.05 -26.14 35.94
C LYS A 695 33.42 -26.23 34.44
N THR A 696 33.90 -27.37 33.98
CA THR A 696 34.12 -27.60 32.55
C THR A 696 32.80 -27.78 31.80
N CYS A 697 32.60 -27.02 30.72
CA CYS A 697 31.39 -27.10 29.90
C CYS A 697 31.25 -28.49 29.27
N GLY A 698 30.18 -29.22 29.58
CA GLY A 698 29.90 -30.55 29.01
C GLY A 698 29.41 -30.56 27.56
N LEU A 699 29.40 -29.41 26.88
CA LEU A 699 28.92 -29.26 25.50
C LEU A 699 30.09 -29.17 24.51
N SER A 700 30.11 -30.08 23.55
CA SER A 700 31.00 -30.05 22.38
C SER A 700 30.21 -30.37 21.10
N PHE A 701 30.70 -29.86 19.96
CA PHE A 701 30.12 -30.11 18.64
C PHE A 701 31.09 -30.89 17.75
N THR A 702 30.53 -31.52 16.73
CA THR A 702 31.29 -32.23 15.68
C THR A 702 31.35 -31.46 14.37
N ALA A 703 32.42 -31.66 13.59
CA ALA A 703 32.56 -31.08 12.24
C ALA A 703 31.40 -31.47 11.30
N ALA A 704 30.81 -32.66 11.49
CA ALA A 704 29.60 -33.08 10.77
C ALA A 704 28.40 -32.15 11.04
N GLU A 705 28.24 -31.64 12.26
CA GLU A 705 27.15 -30.72 12.63
C GLU A 705 27.41 -29.29 12.15
N VAL A 706 28.66 -28.84 12.20
CA VAL A 706 29.08 -27.55 11.65
C VAL A 706 28.89 -27.52 10.12
N SER A 707 29.42 -28.50 9.37
CA SER A 707 29.21 -28.65 7.91
C SER A 707 27.72 -28.70 7.56
N LYS A 708 26.93 -29.54 8.24
CA LYS A 708 25.47 -29.65 8.10
C LYS A 708 24.75 -28.32 8.33
N THR A 709 25.25 -27.49 9.24
CA THR A 709 24.68 -26.16 9.56
C THR A 709 25.09 -25.10 8.54
N PHE A 710 26.32 -25.16 8.04
CA PHE A 710 26.88 -24.33 6.97
C PHE A 710 26.21 -24.60 5.60
N LYS A 711 26.07 -25.87 5.19
CA LYS A 711 25.34 -26.29 3.97
C LYS A 711 23.89 -25.80 3.93
N ARG A 712 23.27 -25.60 5.10
CA ARG A 712 21.90 -25.05 5.26
C ARG A 712 21.82 -23.52 5.15
N VAL A 713 22.94 -22.80 5.10
CA VAL A 713 22.96 -21.33 4.95
C VAL A 713 22.35 -20.90 3.61
N ASN A 714 21.77 -19.69 3.58
CA ASN A 714 21.18 -19.11 2.38
C ASN A 714 22.19 -18.16 1.71
N PRO A 715 22.79 -18.51 0.55
CA PRO A 715 23.88 -17.76 -0.08
C PRO A 715 23.44 -16.42 -0.71
N ARG A 716 22.18 -16.00 -0.51
CA ARG A 716 21.63 -14.71 -0.95
C ARG A 716 21.34 -13.73 0.20
N LYS A 717 21.75 -14.07 1.43
CA LYS A 717 21.81 -13.11 2.54
C LYS A 717 23.05 -12.20 2.37
N ALA A 718 23.05 -11.05 3.04
CA ALA A 718 24.25 -10.26 3.22
C ALA A 718 25.16 -10.92 4.27
N ALA A 719 26.46 -10.65 4.19
CA ALA A 719 27.40 -10.90 5.29
C ALA A 719 27.05 -10.07 6.53
N GLY A 720 27.64 -10.40 7.67
CA GLY A 720 27.63 -9.55 8.86
C GLY A 720 28.78 -8.53 8.83
N PRO A 721 29.16 -7.99 10.00
CA PRO A 721 30.35 -7.16 10.17
C PRO A 721 31.66 -7.96 10.04
N ASP A 722 31.56 -9.28 10.04
CA ASP A 722 32.61 -10.27 9.72
C ASP A 722 33.00 -10.27 8.23
N GLY A 723 32.23 -9.62 7.34
CA GLY A 723 32.51 -9.54 5.91
C GLY A 723 32.28 -10.85 5.14
N ILE A 724 32.47 -12.01 5.78
CA ILE A 724 32.40 -13.35 5.21
C ILE A 724 31.04 -13.63 4.52
N PRO A 725 31.03 -13.82 3.18
CA PRO A 725 29.78 -14.02 2.45
C PRO A 725 29.14 -15.38 2.73
N SER A 726 27.80 -15.38 2.84
CA SER A 726 26.98 -16.60 2.99
C SER A 726 27.09 -17.63 1.84
N ARG A 727 27.86 -17.35 0.76
CA ARG A 727 28.22 -18.33 -0.28
C ARG A 727 29.50 -19.08 0.05
N ALA A 728 30.56 -18.41 0.53
CA ALA A 728 31.83 -19.04 0.93
C ALA A 728 31.60 -20.18 1.92
N LEU A 729 30.97 -19.88 3.06
CA LEU A 729 30.61 -20.85 4.11
C LEU A 729 29.79 -22.04 3.59
N ARG A 730 29.05 -21.89 2.49
CA ARG A 730 28.20 -22.95 1.92
C ARG A 730 28.89 -23.76 0.83
N ALA A 731 29.79 -23.14 0.06
CA ALA A 731 30.58 -23.80 -0.98
C ALA A 731 31.71 -24.61 -0.33
N CYS A 732 32.48 -23.97 0.54
CA CYS A 732 33.62 -24.54 1.26
C CYS A 732 33.20 -25.17 2.61
N ALA A 733 31.97 -25.69 2.67
CA ALA A 733 31.33 -26.07 3.93
C ALA A 733 31.94 -27.29 4.62
N ASP A 734 32.72 -28.09 3.91
CA ASP A 734 33.42 -29.26 4.44
C ASP A 734 34.86 -28.92 4.83
N GLN A 735 35.55 -28.10 4.03
CA GLN A 735 36.88 -27.57 4.32
C GLN A 735 36.88 -26.72 5.58
N LEU A 736 35.93 -25.78 5.69
CA LEU A 736 35.82 -24.87 6.84
C LEU A 736 35.17 -25.51 8.07
N ALA A 737 34.77 -26.79 8.01
CA ALA A 737 34.05 -27.42 9.12
C ALA A 737 34.95 -27.75 10.32
N GLY A 738 36.21 -28.12 10.08
CA GLY A 738 37.20 -28.41 11.14
C GLY A 738 37.45 -27.18 12.01
N VAL A 739 38.16 -26.19 11.45
CA VAL A 739 38.55 -24.95 12.14
C VAL A 739 37.40 -24.25 12.89
N PHE A 740 36.18 -24.20 12.34
CA PHE A 740 35.04 -23.61 13.07
C PHE A 740 34.45 -24.52 14.14
N THR A 741 34.62 -25.84 14.09
CA THR A 741 34.34 -26.72 15.22
C THR A 741 35.32 -26.45 16.36
N ASP A 742 36.60 -26.30 16.05
CA ASP A 742 37.66 -26.06 17.03
C ASP A 742 37.45 -24.69 17.72
N ILE A 743 37.17 -23.64 16.95
CA ILE A 743 36.78 -22.32 17.47
C ILE A 743 35.51 -22.40 18.34
N PHE A 744 34.47 -23.14 17.94
CA PHE A 744 33.23 -23.23 18.74
C PHE A 744 33.43 -24.01 20.04
N ASN A 745 34.20 -25.10 20.00
CA ASN A 745 34.49 -25.92 21.18
C ASN A 745 35.42 -25.18 22.16
N GLN A 746 36.47 -24.49 21.66
CA GLN A 746 37.32 -23.64 22.49
C GLN A 746 36.55 -22.48 23.11
N SER A 747 35.64 -21.85 22.35
CA SER A 747 34.74 -20.81 22.85
C SER A 747 33.83 -21.31 23.98
N LEU A 748 33.26 -22.51 23.87
CA LEU A 748 32.46 -23.14 24.93
C LEU A 748 33.31 -23.52 26.15
N TYR A 749 34.50 -24.06 25.93
CA TYR A 749 35.44 -24.44 27.00
C TYR A 749 35.89 -23.22 27.83
N GLN A 750 36.29 -22.14 27.17
CA GLN A 750 36.67 -20.88 27.81
C GLN A 750 35.47 -20.05 28.31
N SER A 751 34.23 -20.45 28.00
CA SER A 751 33.01 -19.67 28.24
C SER A 751 33.04 -18.24 27.65
N ALA A 752 33.76 -18.06 26.54
CA ALA A 752 34.04 -16.75 25.92
C ALA A 752 33.75 -16.78 24.41
N VAL A 753 33.09 -15.74 23.90
CA VAL A 753 32.66 -15.61 22.49
C VAL A 753 33.52 -14.58 21.77
N PRO A 754 34.12 -14.92 20.62
CA PRO A 754 34.89 -13.98 19.80
C PRO A 754 34.17 -12.66 19.51
N THR A 755 34.89 -11.57 19.62
CA THR A 755 34.40 -10.20 19.46
C THR A 755 33.97 -9.93 18.02
N CYS A 756 34.62 -10.52 17.01
CA CYS A 756 34.12 -10.51 15.63
C CYS A 756 32.71 -11.09 15.47
N PHE A 757 32.39 -12.14 16.24
CA PHE A 757 31.08 -12.78 16.23
C PHE A 757 30.03 -11.97 17.00
N LYS A 758 30.44 -11.29 18.09
CA LYS A 758 29.60 -10.36 18.88
C LYS A 758 29.24 -9.06 18.14
N ARG A 759 30.04 -8.60 17.17
CA ARG A 759 29.81 -7.35 16.40
C ARG A 759 28.47 -7.31 15.66
N ALA A 760 27.79 -6.16 15.73
CA ALA A 760 26.48 -5.93 15.11
C ALA A 760 26.42 -4.62 14.29
N THR A 761 25.88 -4.68 13.06
CA THR A 761 25.41 -3.48 12.32
C THR A 761 23.89 -3.39 12.39
N ILE A 762 23.36 -2.37 13.07
CA ILE A 762 21.94 -2.07 13.10
C ILE A 762 21.52 -1.38 11.79
N VAL A 763 20.56 -1.98 11.10
CA VAL A 763 19.85 -1.37 9.98
C VAL A 763 18.46 -0.93 10.47
N PRO A 764 18.20 0.38 10.65
CA PRO A 764 16.95 0.86 11.23
C PRO A 764 15.81 0.82 10.19
N VAL A 765 14.75 0.06 10.49
CA VAL A 765 13.61 -0.15 9.58
C VAL A 765 12.37 0.62 10.05
N PRO A 766 11.80 1.52 9.24
CA PRO A 766 10.57 2.24 9.61
C PRO A 766 9.36 1.32 9.85
N LYS A 767 8.79 1.41 11.05
CA LYS A 767 7.53 0.79 11.48
C LYS A 767 6.32 1.35 10.68
N LYS A 768 6.34 2.66 10.38
CA LYS A 768 5.26 3.38 9.65
C LYS A 768 5.79 4.16 8.44
N ALA A 769 4.89 4.59 7.53
CA ALA A 769 5.25 5.11 6.21
C ALA A 769 5.74 6.58 6.18
N LYS A 770 5.35 7.38 7.19
CA LYS A 770 5.92 8.69 7.52
C LYS A 770 6.46 8.59 8.94
N VAL A 771 7.78 8.54 9.08
CA VAL A 771 8.47 8.68 10.37
C VAL A 771 8.18 10.07 10.94
N THR A 772 7.97 10.14 12.25
CA THR A 772 7.84 11.37 13.04
C THR A 772 8.77 11.40 14.25
N GLU A 773 9.20 10.24 14.76
CA GLU A 773 10.01 10.08 15.97
C GLU A 773 11.06 8.96 15.82
N LEU A 774 12.11 8.94 16.64
CA LEU A 774 13.14 7.89 16.58
C LEU A 774 12.57 6.50 16.92
N ASN A 775 11.54 6.44 17.76
CA ASN A 775 10.80 5.23 18.09
C ASN A 775 9.99 4.68 16.89
N ASP A 776 9.85 5.39 15.76
CA ASP A 776 9.29 4.79 14.54
C ASP A 776 10.24 3.81 13.85
N TYR A 777 11.51 3.73 14.24
CA TYR A 777 12.43 2.73 13.71
C TYR A 777 12.42 1.47 14.58
N ARG A 778 12.48 0.29 13.94
CA ARG A 778 12.91 -0.95 14.60
C ARG A 778 14.41 -1.14 14.31
N PRO A 779 15.27 -1.32 15.33
CA PRO A 779 16.65 -1.73 15.09
C PRO A 779 16.64 -3.18 14.59
N VAL A 780 17.24 -3.45 13.42
CA VAL A 780 17.42 -4.82 12.92
C VAL A 780 18.91 -5.12 12.88
N ALA A 781 19.34 -6.05 13.72
CA ALA A 781 20.75 -6.41 13.87
C ALA A 781 21.23 -7.32 12.73
N LEU A 782 22.21 -6.84 11.98
CA LEU A 782 23.03 -7.61 11.07
C LEU A 782 24.32 -7.99 11.80
N THR A 783 24.30 -9.12 12.51
CA THR A 783 25.47 -9.77 13.13
C THR A 783 26.12 -10.80 12.18
N SER A 784 27.22 -11.43 12.59
CA SER A 784 27.95 -12.48 11.85
C SER A 784 27.05 -13.60 11.28
N VAL A 785 27.48 -14.22 10.17
CA VAL A 785 26.83 -15.43 9.61
C VAL A 785 27.29 -16.70 10.34
N ILE A 786 28.56 -16.75 10.75
CA ILE A 786 29.19 -17.83 11.53
C ILE A 786 28.54 -17.91 12.91
N MET A 787 28.42 -16.78 13.61
CA MET A 787 27.72 -16.74 14.91
C MET A 787 26.30 -17.30 14.81
N LYS A 788 25.55 -16.96 13.75
CA LYS A 788 24.20 -17.51 13.53
C LYS A 788 24.15 -19.01 13.27
N CYS A 789 25.28 -19.67 13.05
CA CYS A 789 25.40 -21.12 12.97
C CYS A 789 25.72 -21.71 14.35
N PHE A 790 26.71 -21.16 15.06
CA PHE A 790 27.04 -21.47 16.46
C PHE A 790 25.80 -21.34 17.37
N GLU A 791 25.09 -20.21 17.28
CA GLU A 791 23.83 -19.95 17.98
C GLU A 791 22.76 -21.03 17.74
N ARG A 792 22.74 -21.74 16.61
CA ARG A 792 21.77 -22.83 16.38
C ARG A 792 22.13 -24.07 17.16
N LEU A 793 23.42 -24.44 17.16
CA LEU A 793 23.92 -25.62 17.84
C LEU A 793 23.71 -25.47 19.36
N VAL A 794 24.12 -24.32 19.92
CA VAL A 794 23.89 -23.95 21.33
C VAL A 794 22.39 -23.89 21.65
N LYS A 795 21.57 -23.24 20.80
CA LYS A 795 20.13 -23.13 21.05
C LYS A 795 19.41 -24.47 20.98
N ASP A 796 19.80 -25.38 20.08
CA ASP A 796 19.19 -26.70 19.97
C ASP A 796 19.59 -27.58 21.17
N HIS A 797 20.82 -27.46 21.71
CA HIS A 797 21.21 -28.07 22.99
C HIS A 797 20.41 -27.51 24.18
N ILE A 798 20.35 -26.19 24.37
CA ILE A 798 19.56 -25.56 25.45
C ILE A 798 18.09 -25.98 25.36
N THR A 799 17.53 -26.10 24.14
CA THR A 799 16.14 -26.54 23.96
C THR A 799 15.92 -28.01 24.40
N SER A 800 16.98 -28.82 24.51
CA SER A 800 16.91 -30.21 24.97
C SER A 800 17.17 -30.41 26.47
N THR A 801 17.78 -29.45 27.16
CA THR A 801 18.07 -29.52 28.60
C THR A 801 17.02 -28.82 29.47
N LEU A 802 16.18 -27.95 28.89
CA LEU A 802 15.10 -27.27 29.61
C LEU A 802 14.01 -28.25 30.12
N PRO A 803 13.48 -28.04 31.33
CA PRO A 803 12.48 -28.95 31.92
C PRO A 803 11.09 -28.80 31.26
N ASP A 804 10.33 -29.89 31.22
CA ASP A 804 8.96 -29.91 30.71
C ASP A 804 7.99 -29.00 31.49
N THR A 805 8.32 -28.69 32.74
CA THR A 805 7.59 -27.76 33.62
C THR A 805 7.70 -26.29 33.21
N LEU A 806 8.57 -25.94 32.26
CA LEU A 806 8.73 -24.57 31.75
C LEU A 806 7.37 -23.99 31.31
N ASP A 807 7.05 -22.78 31.80
CA ASP A 807 5.75 -22.11 31.73
C ASP A 807 4.88 -22.48 30.50
N PRO A 808 3.78 -23.22 30.69
CA PRO A 808 2.93 -23.69 29.60
C PRO A 808 2.10 -22.57 28.95
N LEU A 809 2.07 -21.35 29.52
CA LEU A 809 1.39 -20.17 28.98
C LEU A 809 2.32 -19.21 28.22
N GLN A 810 3.61 -19.52 28.07
CA GLN A 810 4.49 -18.91 27.06
C GLN A 810 4.33 -19.64 25.72
N PHE A 811 3.59 -19.01 24.80
CA PHE A 811 3.24 -19.59 23.50
C PHE A 811 4.19 -19.20 22.34
N ALA A 812 5.11 -18.25 22.54
CA ALA A 812 6.08 -17.89 21.51
C ALA A 812 7.36 -18.75 21.57
N TYR A 813 7.99 -18.91 20.41
CA TYR A 813 9.28 -19.57 20.18
C TYR A 813 9.39 -21.06 20.57
N ARG A 814 8.48 -21.60 21.38
CA ARG A 814 8.31 -23.05 21.63
C ARG A 814 7.82 -23.79 20.37
N PRO A 815 8.26 -25.05 20.14
CA PRO A 815 7.71 -25.89 19.08
C PRO A 815 6.22 -26.19 19.33
N ASN A 816 5.46 -26.43 18.25
CA ASN A 816 4.03 -26.75 18.30
C ASN A 816 3.11 -25.77 19.08
N ARG A 817 3.55 -24.54 19.34
CA ARG A 817 2.70 -23.44 19.86
C ARG A 817 2.51 -22.37 18.78
N SER A 818 1.42 -21.60 18.87
CA SER A 818 1.11 -20.54 17.90
C SER A 818 0.20 -19.45 18.50
N THR A 819 0.06 -18.33 17.80
CA THR A 819 -0.90 -17.27 18.17
C THR A 819 -2.35 -17.75 18.20
N ASP A 820 -2.72 -18.77 17.41
CA ASP A 820 -4.07 -19.34 17.46
C ASP A 820 -4.29 -20.16 18.74
N ASP A 821 -3.23 -20.66 19.37
CA ASP A 821 -3.29 -21.41 20.63
C ASP A 821 -3.44 -20.45 21.82
N ALA A 822 -2.56 -19.43 21.92
CA ALA A 822 -2.64 -18.38 22.94
C ALA A 822 -4.03 -17.72 22.98
N ILE A 823 -4.55 -17.32 21.82
CA ILE A 823 -5.88 -16.69 21.71
C ILE A 823 -7.00 -17.68 22.04
N SER A 824 -6.88 -18.95 21.63
CA SER A 824 -7.88 -19.97 21.97
C SER A 824 -7.93 -20.24 23.48
N THR A 825 -6.78 -20.34 24.15
CA THR A 825 -6.68 -20.49 25.60
C THR A 825 -7.27 -19.26 26.30
N THR A 826 -6.85 -18.04 25.95
CA THR A 826 -7.38 -16.77 26.46
C THR A 826 -8.92 -16.73 26.40
N LEU A 827 -9.48 -17.01 25.21
CA LEU A 827 -10.92 -16.97 24.99
C LEU A 827 -11.66 -18.11 25.71
N HIS A 828 -11.07 -19.29 25.85
CA HIS A 828 -11.70 -20.40 26.54
C HIS A 828 -11.76 -20.18 28.05
N THR A 829 -10.67 -19.72 28.68
CA THR A 829 -10.64 -19.35 30.10
C THR A 829 -11.69 -18.30 30.41
N ALA A 830 -11.73 -17.20 29.62
CA ALA A 830 -12.72 -16.15 29.79
C ALA A 830 -14.17 -16.63 29.55
N LEU A 831 -14.44 -17.32 28.44
CA LEU A 831 -15.80 -17.79 28.12
C LEU A 831 -16.32 -18.84 29.11
N THR A 832 -15.45 -19.66 29.70
CA THR A 832 -15.84 -20.66 30.72
C THR A 832 -16.16 -20.00 32.05
N HIS A 833 -15.51 -18.89 32.38
CA HIS A 833 -15.83 -18.10 33.57
C HIS A 833 -17.12 -17.29 33.40
N LEU A 834 -17.35 -16.73 32.21
CA LEU A 834 -18.55 -15.96 31.84
C LEU A 834 -19.82 -16.83 31.63
N ASP A 835 -19.70 -18.15 31.72
CA ASP A 835 -20.82 -19.11 31.70
C ASP A 835 -21.43 -19.30 33.11
N LYS A 836 -20.76 -18.80 34.15
CA LYS A 836 -21.20 -18.81 35.57
C LYS A 836 -22.14 -17.63 35.87
N ARG A 837 -22.81 -17.66 37.03
CA ARG A 837 -23.59 -16.53 37.55
C ARG A 837 -22.69 -15.53 38.30
N ASN A 838 -23.03 -14.24 38.22
CA ASN A 838 -22.36 -13.12 38.89
C ASN A 838 -20.83 -13.01 38.67
N THR A 839 -20.37 -13.35 37.47
CA THR A 839 -18.97 -13.24 37.05
C THR A 839 -18.77 -12.23 35.93
N TYR A 840 -17.54 -11.71 35.81
CA TYR A 840 -17.06 -10.94 34.67
C TYR A 840 -15.54 -11.16 34.48
N VAL A 841 -14.95 -10.63 33.41
CA VAL A 841 -13.52 -10.82 33.12
C VAL A 841 -12.87 -9.47 32.84
N ARG A 842 -11.70 -9.20 33.45
CA ARG A 842 -10.82 -8.07 33.11
C ARG A 842 -9.60 -8.61 32.35
N MET A 843 -9.23 -7.97 31.24
CA MET A 843 -8.06 -8.33 30.41
C MET A 843 -7.13 -7.12 30.32
N LEU A 844 -5.92 -7.24 30.85
CA LEU A 844 -4.88 -6.22 30.75
C LEU A 844 -3.88 -6.63 29.66
N PHE A 845 -3.89 -5.95 28.52
CA PHE A 845 -2.94 -6.14 27.44
C PHE A 845 -1.74 -5.22 27.64
N ILE A 846 -0.55 -5.79 27.83
CA ILE A 846 0.67 -5.07 28.22
C ILE A 846 1.58 -4.84 27.02
N ASP A 847 2.13 -3.64 26.89
CA ASP A 847 3.21 -3.29 25.94
C ASP A 847 4.43 -2.86 26.75
N TYR A 848 5.56 -3.53 26.54
CA TYR A 848 6.85 -3.16 27.12
C TYR A 848 7.59 -2.17 26.23
N SER A 849 8.27 -1.21 26.85
CA SER A 849 9.10 -0.23 26.14
C SER A 849 10.41 -0.85 25.63
N SER A 850 10.32 -1.63 24.55
CA SER A 850 11.46 -2.25 23.83
C SER A 850 12.14 -3.45 24.53
N ALA A 851 11.35 -4.33 25.16
CA ALA A 851 11.78 -5.46 26.02
C ALA A 851 13.07 -6.21 25.65
N PHE A 852 13.31 -6.52 24.36
CA PHE A 852 14.56 -7.18 23.93
C PHE A 852 15.83 -6.36 24.25
N ASN A 853 15.74 -5.04 24.32
CA ASN A 853 16.87 -4.15 24.63
C ASN A 853 17.11 -3.98 26.14
N THR A 854 16.24 -4.52 27.02
CA THR A 854 16.29 -4.26 28.47
C THR A 854 16.62 -5.51 29.31
N ILE A 855 16.87 -6.65 28.67
CA ILE A 855 17.35 -7.88 29.33
C ILE A 855 18.69 -7.60 30.00
N VAL A 856 18.77 -7.70 31.33
CA VAL A 856 20.03 -7.61 32.07
C VAL A 856 20.68 -9.01 32.12
N PRO A 857 21.87 -9.24 31.52
CA PRO A 857 22.41 -10.59 31.36
C PRO A 857 22.70 -11.33 32.67
N SER A 858 23.18 -10.65 33.72
CA SER A 858 23.40 -11.27 35.04
C SER A 858 22.10 -11.77 35.67
N LYS A 859 21.00 -11.03 35.54
CA LYS A 859 19.65 -11.47 35.98
C LYS A 859 19.11 -12.63 35.14
N LEU A 860 19.50 -12.73 33.86
CA LEU A 860 19.20 -13.88 33.01
C LEU A 860 20.00 -15.13 33.46
N VAL A 861 21.29 -15.00 33.74
CA VAL A 861 22.17 -16.11 34.18
C VAL A 861 21.59 -16.85 35.38
N ILE A 862 21.22 -16.12 36.44
CA ILE A 862 20.62 -16.70 37.66
C ILE A 862 19.37 -17.53 37.33
N LYS A 863 18.53 -17.06 36.40
CA LYS A 863 17.33 -17.78 35.93
C LYS A 863 17.65 -18.99 35.05
N LEU A 864 18.77 -19.00 34.33
CA LEU A 864 19.21 -20.15 33.55
C LEU A 864 19.77 -21.26 34.45
N GLU A 865 20.55 -20.90 35.48
CA GLU A 865 21.03 -21.84 36.51
C GLU A 865 19.84 -22.45 37.29
N THR A 866 18.86 -21.63 37.66
CA THR A 866 17.59 -22.09 38.29
C THR A 866 16.81 -23.06 37.40
N LEU A 867 16.96 -22.98 36.08
CA LEU A 867 16.37 -23.90 35.10
C LEU A 867 17.25 -25.15 34.83
N GLY A 868 18.37 -25.32 35.53
CA GLY A 868 19.25 -26.48 35.41
C GLY A 868 20.26 -26.43 34.25
N LEU A 869 20.53 -25.25 33.68
CA LEU A 869 21.63 -25.10 32.72
C LEU A 869 22.99 -25.11 33.42
N ASP A 870 23.99 -25.66 32.72
CA ASP A 870 25.38 -25.72 33.20
C ASP A 870 26.00 -24.31 33.41
N PRO A 871 26.72 -24.07 34.53
CA PRO A 871 27.34 -22.76 34.82
C PRO A 871 28.32 -22.23 33.77
N ALA A 872 29.04 -23.09 33.03
CA ALA A 872 29.93 -22.63 31.97
C ALA A 872 29.13 -22.20 30.73
N LEU A 873 28.08 -22.94 30.37
CA LEU A 873 27.13 -22.52 29.34
C LEU A 873 26.40 -21.21 29.73
N CYS A 874 26.08 -21.02 31.01
CA CYS A 874 25.54 -19.76 31.52
C CYS A 874 26.55 -18.60 31.41
N ASN A 875 27.82 -18.81 31.77
CA ASN A 875 28.90 -17.83 31.53
C ASN A 875 29.10 -17.52 30.04
N TRP A 876 28.99 -18.51 29.15
CA TRP A 876 29.05 -18.30 27.70
C TRP A 876 27.87 -17.44 27.20
N VAL A 877 26.66 -17.63 27.74
CA VAL A 877 25.50 -16.78 27.44
C VAL A 877 25.65 -15.37 28.01
N LEU A 878 26.30 -15.22 29.17
CA LEU A 878 26.68 -13.91 29.73
C LEU A 878 27.59 -13.15 28.76
N ASP A 879 28.72 -13.76 28.38
CA ASP A 879 29.67 -13.11 27.45
C ASP A 879 29.07 -12.86 26.06
N PHE A 880 28.26 -13.79 25.53
CA PHE A 880 27.51 -13.58 24.27
C PHE A 880 26.64 -12.31 24.30
N LEU A 881 26.10 -11.93 25.46
CA LEU A 881 25.25 -10.75 25.62
C LEU A 881 26.02 -9.49 26.06
N THR A 882 27.25 -9.60 26.55
CA THR A 882 28.06 -8.47 27.04
C THR A 882 29.21 -8.08 26.11
N GLY A 883 29.80 -6.89 26.31
CA GLY A 883 30.93 -6.41 25.50
C GLY A 883 30.63 -6.25 24.00
N ARG A 884 29.37 -6.22 23.58
CA ARG A 884 28.96 -6.34 22.16
C ARG A 884 29.15 -5.02 21.40
N PRO A 885 30.02 -4.94 20.37
CA PRO A 885 30.19 -3.70 19.60
C PRO A 885 29.05 -3.49 18.58
N GLN A 886 28.41 -2.32 18.63
CA GLN A 886 27.26 -1.94 17.80
C GLN A 886 27.49 -0.63 17.03
N VAL A 887 27.24 -0.67 15.71
CA VAL A 887 27.10 0.54 14.85
C VAL A 887 25.72 0.60 14.21
N VAL A 888 25.17 1.80 14.00
CA VAL A 888 23.98 2.02 13.15
C VAL A 888 24.40 2.46 11.76
N ARG A 889 23.75 1.92 10.71
CA ARG A 889 23.97 2.35 9.32
C ARG A 889 22.67 2.81 8.64
N VAL A 890 22.66 4.06 8.15
CA VAL A 890 21.57 4.65 7.37
C VAL A 890 22.10 5.05 6.00
N GLY A 891 21.57 4.42 4.94
CA GLY A 891 22.10 4.62 3.59
C GLY A 891 23.58 4.21 3.53
N ASN A 892 24.44 5.19 3.22
CA ASN A 892 25.90 5.06 3.23
C ASN A 892 26.54 5.50 4.57
N ASN A 893 25.82 6.20 5.44
CA ASN A 893 26.36 6.79 6.66
C ASN A 893 26.35 5.77 7.80
N ILE A 894 27.44 5.68 8.56
CA ILE A 894 27.62 4.77 9.70
C ILE A 894 27.93 5.61 10.95
N SER A 895 27.43 5.20 12.12
CA SER A 895 27.75 5.84 13.41
C SER A 895 29.14 5.45 13.92
N SER A 896 29.63 6.17 14.93
CA SER A 896 30.62 5.60 15.86
C SER A 896 30.12 4.26 16.46
N PRO A 897 31.03 3.35 16.84
CA PRO A 897 30.67 2.18 17.62
C PRO A 897 30.26 2.57 19.05
N LEU A 898 29.37 1.77 19.62
CA LEU A 898 29.08 1.73 21.06
C LEU A 898 29.25 0.29 21.53
N ILE A 899 29.77 0.07 22.74
CA ILE A 899 29.76 -1.24 23.39
C ILE A 899 28.45 -1.37 24.16
N LEU A 900 27.83 -2.55 24.11
CA LEU A 900 26.59 -2.85 24.83
C LEU A 900 26.76 -4.07 25.73
N ASN A 901 26.37 -3.92 27.00
CA ASN A 901 26.27 -4.98 27.98
C ASN A 901 24.81 -5.38 28.26
N THR A 902 23.84 -4.59 27.80
CA THR A 902 22.41 -4.77 28.08
C THR A 902 21.61 -5.15 26.83
N GLY A 903 20.60 -5.99 27.02
CA GLY A 903 19.69 -6.47 25.99
C GLY A 903 20.25 -7.58 25.10
N ALA A 904 19.40 -8.11 24.22
CA ALA A 904 19.73 -9.12 23.23
C ALA A 904 19.40 -8.64 21.80
N PRO A 905 20.33 -8.74 20.82
CA PRO A 905 20.21 -8.08 19.52
C PRO A 905 19.07 -8.63 18.64
N GLN A 906 18.21 -7.72 18.15
CA GLN A 906 17.03 -8.01 17.31
C GLN A 906 17.41 -8.47 15.89
N GLY A 907 17.85 -9.73 15.75
CA GLY A 907 18.28 -10.34 14.48
C GLY A 907 19.11 -11.62 14.64
N CYS A 908 19.56 -11.90 15.87
CA CYS A 908 20.19 -13.14 16.29
C CYS A 908 19.18 -14.30 16.42
N VAL A 909 19.70 -15.52 16.50
CA VAL A 909 18.94 -16.79 16.56
C VAL A 909 18.58 -17.19 17.99
N LEU A 910 19.46 -16.92 18.96
CA LEU A 910 19.35 -17.34 20.35
C LEU A 910 18.52 -16.34 21.18
N SER A 911 18.63 -15.04 20.91
CA SER A 911 17.89 -13.96 21.62
C SER A 911 16.38 -14.20 21.85
N PRO A 912 15.61 -14.75 20.88
CA PRO A 912 14.19 -15.08 21.10
C PRO A 912 13.97 -16.14 22.17
N LEU A 913 14.84 -17.15 22.27
CA LEU A 913 14.76 -18.16 23.33
C LEU A 913 15.13 -17.53 24.68
N LEU A 914 16.24 -16.78 24.74
CA LEU A 914 16.70 -16.13 25.97
C LEU A 914 15.63 -15.20 26.57
N TYR A 915 14.86 -14.48 25.75
CA TYR A 915 13.74 -13.68 26.24
C TYR A 915 12.60 -14.54 26.84
N SER A 916 12.27 -15.68 26.23
CA SER A 916 11.29 -16.62 26.81
C SER A 916 11.77 -17.22 28.13
N LEU A 917 13.08 -17.41 28.32
CA LEU A 917 13.67 -17.91 29.57
C LEU A 917 13.80 -16.80 30.63
N PHE A 918 14.13 -15.58 30.23
CA PHE A 918 14.15 -14.40 31.11
C PHE A 918 12.80 -14.10 31.76
N THR A 919 11.72 -14.48 31.07
CA THR A 919 10.31 -14.21 31.46
C THR A 919 9.55 -15.47 31.89
N HIS A 920 10.24 -16.59 32.17
CA HIS A 920 9.57 -17.87 32.46
C HIS A 920 8.81 -17.84 33.80
N ASP A 921 9.41 -17.23 34.81
CA ASP A 921 8.96 -17.00 36.18
C ASP A 921 7.80 -15.99 36.31
N CYS A 922 7.50 -15.24 35.25
CA CYS A 922 6.35 -14.33 35.18
C CYS A 922 5.03 -15.14 35.06
N VAL A 923 4.61 -15.79 36.14
CA VAL A 923 3.40 -16.63 36.22
C VAL A 923 2.35 -16.00 37.13
N ALA A 924 1.09 -16.41 36.99
CA ALA A 924 0.01 -15.92 37.86
C ALA A 924 0.15 -16.50 39.27
N THR A 925 0.14 -15.63 40.27
CA THR A 925 0.12 -15.98 41.70
C THR A 925 -1.24 -16.55 42.12
N HIS A 926 -2.33 -16.09 41.53
CA HIS A 926 -3.69 -16.49 41.92
C HIS A 926 -4.35 -17.40 40.86
N ALA A 927 -5.00 -18.47 41.31
CA ALA A 927 -5.75 -19.39 40.45
C ALA A 927 -6.99 -18.75 39.76
N SER A 928 -7.43 -17.57 40.23
CA SER A 928 -8.43 -16.73 39.56
C SER A 928 -7.87 -15.89 38.41
N ASN A 929 -6.56 -15.91 38.17
CA ASN A 929 -5.89 -15.13 37.14
C ASN A 929 -5.18 -16.05 36.13
N SER A 930 -4.69 -15.48 35.04
CA SER A 930 -3.78 -16.15 34.10
C SER A 930 -2.92 -15.13 33.38
N ILE A 931 -1.60 -15.29 33.43
CA ILE A 931 -0.66 -14.51 32.61
C ILE A 931 -0.36 -15.30 31.35
N ILE A 932 -0.76 -14.76 30.19
CA ILE A 932 -0.59 -15.39 28.87
C ILE A 932 0.45 -14.59 28.09
N LYS A 933 1.53 -15.25 27.65
CA LYS A 933 2.67 -14.61 27.00
C LYS A 933 2.85 -15.12 25.57
N PHE A 934 3.14 -14.21 24.65
CA PHE A 934 3.59 -14.53 23.30
C PHE A 934 4.76 -13.60 22.96
N ALA A 935 5.96 -13.96 23.42
CA ALA A 935 7.13 -13.08 23.42
C ALA A 935 6.86 -11.82 24.24
N ASP A 936 7.05 -10.64 23.67
CA ASP A 936 6.79 -9.34 24.31
C ASP A 936 5.29 -9.03 24.50
N ASP A 937 4.39 -9.59 23.67
CA ASP A 937 2.93 -9.46 23.86
C ASP A 937 2.50 -10.27 25.13
N THR A 938 2.27 -9.59 26.25
CA THR A 938 1.81 -10.18 27.54
C THR A 938 0.37 -9.78 27.84
N THR A 939 -0.42 -10.67 28.46
CA THR A 939 -1.81 -10.37 28.83
C THR A 939 -2.21 -11.04 30.15
N VAL A 940 -2.66 -10.24 31.12
CA VAL A 940 -3.23 -10.73 32.38
C VAL A 940 -4.75 -10.85 32.23
N VAL A 941 -5.30 -12.04 32.50
CA VAL A 941 -6.74 -12.31 32.47
C VAL A 941 -7.23 -12.56 33.90
N GLY A 942 -8.00 -11.64 34.47
CA GLY A 942 -8.61 -11.78 35.79
C GLY A 942 -10.05 -12.27 35.72
N LEU A 943 -10.36 -13.33 36.46
CA LEU A 943 -11.65 -14.02 36.45
C LEU A 943 -12.49 -13.62 37.68
N ILE A 944 -13.16 -12.48 37.56
CA ILE A 944 -13.80 -11.79 38.68
C ILE A 944 -15.13 -12.44 39.04
N THR A 945 -15.28 -12.79 40.32
CA THR A 945 -16.52 -13.37 40.89
C THR A 945 -17.08 -12.43 41.95
N ASN A 946 -18.40 -12.22 42.01
CA ASN A 946 -19.07 -11.40 43.02
C ASN A 946 -18.62 -9.92 43.14
N ASN A 947 -17.84 -9.41 42.18
CA ASN A 947 -17.11 -8.13 42.20
C ASN A 947 -15.88 -8.09 43.13
N ASP A 948 -15.37 -9.23 43.58
CA ASP A 948 -14.08 -9.29 44.27
C ASP A 948 -12.92 -9.17 43.26
N GLU A 949 -12.25 -8.02 43.28
CA GLU A 949 -11.13 -7.70 42.40
C GLU A 949 -9.75 -7.79 43.09
N THR A 950 -9.69 -8.22 44.36
CA THR A 950 -8.47 -8.23 45.20
C THR A 950 -7.30 -8.94 44.49
N ALA A 951 -7.45 -10.24 44.28
CA ALA A 951 -6.49 -11.11 43.59
C ALA A 951 -6.03 -10.57 42.22
N TYR A 952 -6.92 -9.92 41.45
CA TYR A 952 -6.56 -9.35 40.15
C TYR A 952 -5.77 -8.04 40.28
N ARG A 953 -6.12 -7.18 41.24
CA ARG A 953 -5.39 -5.93 41.52
C ARG A 953 -4.02 -6.20 42.14
N GLU A 954 -3.92 -7.24 42.96
CA GLU A 954 -2.67 -7.74 43.52
C GLU A 954 -1.76 -8.34 42.44
N GLU A 955 -2.28 -9.15 41.52
CA GLU A 955 -1.53 -9.66 40.37
C GLU A 955 -0.96 -8.54 39.49
N VAL A 956 -1.73 -7.48 39.23
CA VAL A 956 -1.27 -6.32 38.45
C VAL A 956 -0.20 -5.52 39.21
N ARG A 957 -0.31 -5.42 40.55
CA ARG A 957 0.71 -4.78 41.40
C ARG A 957 2.00 -5.61 41.45
N ALA A 958 1.89 -6.91 41.70
CA ALA A 958 3.01 -7.85 41.74
C ALA A 958 3.73 -7.92 40.40
N LEU A 959 2.99 -7.92 39.29
CA LEU A 959 3.57 -7.83 37.95
C LEU A 959 4.29 -6.49 37.72
N GLY A 960 3.79 -5.38 38.26
CA GLY A 960 4.50 -4.09 38.24
C GLY A 960 5.85 -4.14 38.96
N VAL A 961 5.87 -4.69 40.19
CA VAL A 961 7.10 -4.90 40.97
C VAL A 961 8.07 -5.84 40.24
N TRP A 962 7.60 -7.00 39.80
CA TRP A 962 8.40 -7.96 39.02
C TRP A 962 8.98 -7.33 37.74
N CYS A 963 8.24 -6.45 37.07
CA CYS A 963 8.76 -5.71 35.91
C CYS A 963 9.90 -4.75 36.30
N GLN A 964 9.80 -4.05 37.44
CA GLN A 964 10.85 -3.18 37.95
C GLN A 964 12.10 -3.99 38.34
N GLU A 965 11.93 -5.08 39.09
CA GLU A 965 13.00 -6.02 39.48
C GLU A 965 13.74 -6.59 38.26
N ASN A 966 13.03 -6.84 37.16
CA ASN A 966 13.58 -7.40 35.92
C ASN A 966 13.96 -6.36 34.84
N ASN A 967 14.02 -5.06 35.18
CA ASN A 967 14.35 -3.96 34.25
C ASN A 967 13.44 -3.93 32.99
N LEU A 968 12.17 -4.30 33.13
CA LEU A 968 11.17 -4.31 32.05
C LEU A 968 10.28 -3.07 32.15
N THR A 969 10.69 -1.96 31.53
CA THR A 969 9.91 -0.72 31.57
C THR A 969 8.53 -0.88 30.88
N LEU A 970 7.45 -0.86 31.67
CA LEU A 970 6.08 -0.88 31.18
C LEU A 970 5.76 0.37 30.35
N ASN A 971 4.85 0.24 29.36
CA ASN A 971 4.35 1.37 28.58
C ASN A 971 2.86 1.59 28.89
N VAL A 972 2.54 2.29 29.98
CA VAL A 972 1.15 2.49 30.44
C VAL A 972 0.29 3.15 29.35
N ASN A 973 0.85 4.11 28.59
CA ASN A 973 0.18 4.79 27.47
C ASN A 973 -0.23 3.86 26.31
N LYS A 974 0.34 2.67 26.17
CA LYS A 974 -0.08 1.67 25.17
C LYS A 974 -0.69 0.41 25.78
N THR A 975 -0.43 0.14 27.04
CA THR A 975 -1.13 -0.87 27.84
C THR A 975 -2.61 -0.52 27.86
N LYS A 976 -3.50 -1.52 27.70
CA LYS A 976 -4.95 -1.33 27.62
C LYS A 976 -5.69 -2.34 28.47
N GLU A 977 -6.72 -1.88 29.16
CA GLU A 977 -7.72 -2.73 29.79
C GLU A 977 -8.89 -3.00 28.84
N MET A 978 -9.42 -4.21 28.86
CA MET A 978 -10.76 -4.53 28.36
C MET A 978 -11.54 -5.26 29.46
N ILE A 979 -12.76 -4.80 29.75
CA ILE A 979 -13.67 -5.50 30.66
C ILE A 979 -14.78 -6.16 29.83
N VAL A 980 -14.99 -7.46 30.06
CA VAL A 980 -16.08 -8.25 29.49
C VAL A 980 -17.07 -8.56 30.61
N ASP A 981 -18.13 -7.76 30.70
CA ASP A 981 -19.27 -7.99 31.59
C ASP A 981 -20.56 -8.16 30.77
N PHE A 982 -21.32 -9.23 31.08
CA PHE A 982 -22.62 -9.57 30.49
C PHE A 982 -23.77 -9.59 31.51
N ARG A 983 -23.52 -9.19 32.77
CA ARG A 983 -24.53 -9.07 33.82
C ARG A 983 -25.49 -7.92 33.50
N LYS A 984 -26.75 -8.04 33.93
CA LYS A 984 -27.80 -7.04 33.69
C LYS A 984 -27.60 -5.75 34.49
N GLN A 985 -27.21 -5.88 35.75
CA GLN A 985 -26.80 -4.77 36.61
C GLN A 985 -25.28 -4.72 36.59
N GLN A 986 -24.72 -3.78 35.85
CA GLN A 986 -23.28 -3.53 35.82
C GLN A 986 -22.99 -2.44 36.86
N ARG A 987 -22.15 -2.77 37.84
CA ARG A 987 -21.59 -1.77 38.76
C ARG A 987 -20.45 -1.04 38.06
N GLU A 988 -20.16 0.18 38.47
CA GLU A 988 -19.00 0.89 37.95
C GLU A 988 -17.71 0.16 38.34
N HIS A 989 -16.88 -0.19 37.35
CA HIS A 989 -15.62 -0.91 37.56
C HIS A 989 -14.49 0.10 37.80
N PRO A 990 -13.89 0.19 39.00
CA PRO A 990 -12.89 1.21 39.29
C PRO A 990 -11.65 1.04 38.40
N PRO A 991 -10.96 2.12 38.03
CA PRO A 991 -9.77 2.06 37.16
C PRO A 991 -8.63 1.22 37.78
N ILE A 992 -7.71 0.81 36.91
CA ILE A 992 -6.38 0.31 37.29
C ILE A 992 -5.42 1.50 37.22
N HIS A 993 -4.57 1.62 38.23
CA HIS A 993 -3.41 2.50 38.21
C HIS A 993 -2.13 1.63 38.13
N ILE A 994 -1.18 2.03 37.29
CA ILE A 994 0.17 1.47 37.21
C ILE A 994 1.12 2.66 37.30
N ASP A 995 2.05 2.65 38.25
CA ASP A 995 2.98 3.76 38.51
C ASP A 995 2.26 5.12 38.60
N GLY A 996 1.19 5.16 39.41
CA GLY A 996 0.29 6.32 39.58
C GLY A 996 -0.62 6.64 38.39
N THR A 997 -0.37 6.07 37.21
CA THR A 997 -1.02 6.43 35.94
C THR A 997 -2.22 5.50 35.65
N VAL A 998 -3.36 6.09 35.27
CA VAL A 998 -4.58 5.34 34.89
C VAL A 998 -4.37 4.57 33.58
N VAL A 999 -4.73 3.28 33.57
CA VAL A 999 -4.74 2.46 32.34
C VAL A 999 -5.99 2.77 31.50
N GLU A 1000 -5.82 3.09 30.22
CA GLU A 1000 -6.93 3.31 29.28
C GLU A 1000 -7.75 2.03 29.07
N ARG A 1001 -9.07 2.13 29.28
CA ARG A 1001 -10.06 1.08 29.04
C ARG A 1001 -10.61 1.15 27.61
N VAL A 1002 -10.59 0.04 26.88
CA VAL A 1002 -10.98 -0.02 25.46
C VAL A 1002 -12.08 -1.04 25.18
N ALA A 1003 -13.04 -0.67 24.34
CA ALA A 1003 -14.10 -1.58 23.86
C ALA A 1003 -13.60 -2.57 22.79
N SER A 1004 -12.44 -2.33 22.16
CA SER A 1004 -11.80 -3.28 21.24
C SER A 1004 -10.28 -3.14 21.22
N PHE A 1005 -9.58 -4.28 21.30
CA PHE A 1005 -8.12 -4.35 21.26
C PHE A 1005 -7.66 -5.35 20.18
N LYS A 1006 -6.45 -5.16 19.64
CA LYS A 1006 -5.92 -5.93 18.50
C LYS A 1006 -4.92 -7.04 18.89
N PHE A 1007 -5.26 -7.85 19.88
CA PHE A 1007 -4.43 -8.92 20.43
C PHE A 1007 -3.97 -9.92 19.34
N LEU A 1008 -2.65 -10.14 19.25
CA LEU A 1008 -2.00 -11.13 18.36
C LEU A 1008 -2.50 -11.12 16.89
N GLY A 1009 -2.90 -9.95 16.40
CA GLY A 1009 -3.35 -9.73 15.02
C GLY A 1009 -4.87 -9.79 14.80
N ILE A 1010 -5.64 -10.17 15.82
CA ILE A 1010 -7.10 -10.29 15.82
C ILE A 1010 -7.72 -9.12 16.57
N HIS A 1011 -8.90 -8.64 16.17
CA HIS A 1011 -9.68 -7.72 17.02
C HIS A 1011 -10.60 -8.50 17.96
N ILE A 1012 -10.36 -8.37 19.27
CA ILE A 1012 -11.28 -8.79 20.33
C ILE A 1012 -12.16 -7.57 20.68
N THR A 1013 -13.37 -7.79 21.18
CA THR A 1013 -14.28 -6.74 21.66
C THR A 1013 -14.82 -7.08 23.04
N ASP A 1014 -15.19 -6.05 23.82
CA ASP A 1014 -15.83 -6.18 25.13
C ASP A 1014 -17.11 -7.04 25.09
N LYS A 1015 -17.88 -6.98 23.98
CA LYS A 1015 -19.08 -7.83 23.79
C LYS A 1015 -18.79 -9.21 23.19
N LEU A 1016 -17.51 -9.58 23.03
CA LEU A 1016 -16.97 -10.78 22.36
C LEU A 1016 -17.61 -11.06 20.98
N ASN A 1017 -17.88 -9.98 20.23
CA ASN A 1017 -18.36 -10.04 18.84
C ASN A 1017 -17.20 -9.88 17.84
N TRP A 1018 -17.38 -10.45 16.64
CA TRP A 1018 -16.31 -10.59 15.64
C TRP A 1018 -16.45 -9.67 14.44
N SER A 1019 -17.42 -8.75 14.42
CA SER A 1019 -17.72 -7.92 13.24
C SER A 1019 -16.51 -7.05 12.84
N THR A 1020 -15.97 -6.28 13.79
CA THR A 1020 -14.76 -5.45 13.64
C THR A 1020 -13.58 -6.23 13.05
N HIS A 1021 -13.34 -7.46 13.51
CA HIS A 1021 -12.30 -8.34 12.98
C HIS A 1021 -12.60 -8.77 11.54
N THR A 1022 -13.82 -9.23 11.27
CA THR A 1022 -14.19 -9.70 9.93
C THR A 1022 -14.21 -8.59 8.89
N ASP A 1023 -14.61 -7.36 9.22
CA ASP A 1023 -14.54 -6.23 8.29
C ASP A 1023 -13.09 -5.77 8.05
N SER A 1024 -12.26 -5.77 9.08
CA SER A 1024 -10.80 -5.56 8.97
C SER A 1024 -10.16 -6.59 8.01
N ILE A 1025 -10.52 -7.87 8.13
CA ILE A 1025 -10.10 -8.95 7.22
C ILE A 1025 -10.66 -8.76 5.80
N VAL A 1026 -11.96 -8.51 5.64
CA VAL A 1026 -12.62 -8.36 4.33
C VAL A 1026 -12.03 -7.16 3.57
N LYS A 1027 -11.80 -6.02 4.24
CA LYS A 1027 -11.18 -4.81 3.67
C LYS A 1027 -9.76 -5.12 3.13
N LYS A 1028 -8.93 -5.83 3.90
CA LYS A 1028 -7.58 -6.29 3.48
C LYS A 1028 -7.66 -7.29 2.31
N ALA A 1029 -8.59 -8.25 2.35
CA ALA A 1029 -8.75 -9.25 1.31
C ALA A 1029 -9.29 -8.66 -0.02
N GLN A 1030 -10.19 -7.68 0.04
CA GLN A 1030 -10.68 -6.94 -1.14
C GLN A 1030 -9.56 -6.16 -1.86
N GLN A 1031 -8.60 -5.59 -1.12
CA GLN A 1031 -7.40 -4.98 -1.70
C GLN A 1031 -6.55 -6.01 -2.45
N ARG A 1032 -6.36 -7.21 -1.88
CA ARG A 1032 -5.59 -8.29 -2.52
C ARG A 1032 -6.35 -8.93 -3.71
N LEU A 1033 -7.69 -8.95 -3.70
CA LEU A 1033 -8.51 -9.31 -4.87
C LEU A 1033 -8.27 -8.40 -6.09
N PHE A 1034 -7.92 -7.12 -5.91
CA PHE A 1034 -7.51 -6.26 -7.03
C PHE A 1034 -6.24 -6.76 -7.71
N ASN A 1035 -5.25 -7.21 -6.92
CA ASN A 1035 -4.01 -7.78 -7.44
C ASN A 1035 -4.26 -9.12 -8.17
N LEU A 1036 -5.09 -10.01 -7.62
CA LEU A 1036 -5.51 -11.25 -8.29
C LEU A 1036 -6.21 -10.96 -9.65
N ARG A 1037 -7.07 -9.93 -9.71
CA ARG A 1037 -7.69 -9.47 -10.97
C ARG A 1037 -6.66 -8.93 -11.97
N ARG A 1038 -5.61 -8.25 -11.50
CA ARG A 1038 -4.49 -7.82 -12.36
C ARG A 1038 -3.74 -9.04 -12.91
N LEU A 1039 -3.36 -10.01 -12.09
CA LEU A 1039 -2.68 -11.23 -12.55
C LEU A 1039 -3.47 -11.98 -13.62
N LYS A 1040 -4.79 -12.17 -13.45
CA LYS A 1040 -5.63 -12.78 -14.52
C LYS A 1040 -5.59 -11.95 -15.81
N LYS A 1041 -5.64 -10.62 -15.69
CA LYS A 1041 -5.57 -9.64 -16.79
C LYS A 1041 -4.18 -9.57 -17.47
N PHE A 1042 -3.18 -10.29 -16.94
CA PHE A 1042 -1.87 -10.53 -17.56
C PHE A 1042 -1.71 -11.95 -18.14
N GLY A 1043 -2.71 -12.83 -18.02
CA GLY A 1043 -2.73 -14.15 -18.65
C GLY A 1043 -2.19 -15.31 -17.80
N LEU A 1044 -1.92 -15.10 -16.50
CA LEU A 1044 -1.40 -16.17 -15.63
C LEU A 1044 -2.37 -17.36 -15.52
N SER A 1045 -1.82 -18.56 -15.46
CA SER A 1045 -2.58 -19.82 -15.42
C SER A 1045 -3.52 -19.94 -14.20
N PRO A 1046 -4.64 -20.69 -14.30
CA PRO A 1046 -5.53 -20.94 -13.17
C PRO A 1046 -4.83 -21.52 -11.92
N LYS A 1047 -3.76 -22.31 -12.12
CA LYS A 1047 -2.91 -22.86 -11.05
C LYS A 1047 -2.16 -21.74 -10.31
N ALA A 1048 -1.44 -20.89 -11.05
CA ALA A 1048 -0.74 -19.73 -10.49
C ALA A 1048 -1.69 -18.73 -9.79
N LEU A 1049 -2.87 -18.49 -10.36
CA LEU A 1049 -3.91 -17.64 -9.74
C LEU A 1049 -4.46 -18.26 -8.45
N THR A 1050 -4.66 -19.58 -8.41
CA THR A 1050 -5.13 -20.31 -7.21
C THR A 1050 -4.08 -20.32 -6.11
N ASN A 1051 -2.80 -20.48 -6.46
CA ASN A 1051 -1.69 -20.34 -5.51
C ASN A 1051 -1.62 -18.90 -4.96
N PHE A 1052 -1.71 -17.87 -5.81
CA PHE A 1052 -1.74 -16.48 -5.33
C PHE A 1052 -2.93 -16.21 -4.40
N TYR A 1053 -4.11 -16.79 -4.67
CA TYR A 1053 -5.24 -16.74 -3.75
C TYR A 1053 -4.90 -17.40 -2.40
N ARG A 1054 -4.35 -18.61 -2.38
CA ARG A 1054 -3.96 -19.33 -1.15
C ARG A 1054 -2.96 -18.51 -0.32
N CYS A 1055 -1.84 -18.12 -0.92
CA CYS A 1055 -0.74 -17.45 -0.22
C CYS A 1055 -1.07 -16.01 0.20
N THR A 1056 -1.98 -15.30 -0.49
CA THR A 1056 -2.25 -13.87 -0.20
C THR A 1056 -3.65 -13.53 0.30
N ILE A 1057 -4.69 -14.31 0.00
CA ILE A 1057 -6.08 -14.01 0.37
C ILE A 1057 -6.58 -15.01 1.42
N GLU A 1058 -6.47 -16.32 1.15
CA GLU A 1058 -6.83 -17.38 2.09
C GLU A 1058 -6.00 -17.28 3.38
N SER A 1059 -4.71 -16.94 3.27
CA SER A 1059 -3.81 -16.72 4.41
C SER A 1059 -4.27 -15.64 5.39
N ILE A 1060 -5.05 -14.63 4.95
CA ILE A 1060 -5.72 -13.70 5.87
C ILE A 1060 -7.05 -14.28 6.33
N LEU A 1061 -7.90 -14.73 5.39
CA LEU A 1061 -9.26 -15.20 5.70
C LEU A 1061 -9.29 -16.36 6.71
N ALA A 1062 -8.24 -17.19 6.72
CA ALA A 1062 -8.08 -18.33 7.60
C ALA A 1062 -7.04 -18.11 8.73
N GLY A 1063 -6.56 -16.87 8.91
CA GLY A 1063 -5.66 -16.50 10.01
C GLY A 1063 -6.33 -16.67 11.38
N CYS A 1064 -5.76 -17.53 12.22
CA CYS A 1064 -6.30 -17.94 13.52
C CYS A 1064 -7.80 -18.29 13.51
N ILE A 1065 -8.29 -18.87 12.41
CA ILE A 1065 -9.73 -19.03 12.16
C ILE A 1065 -10.43 -19.94 13.19
N THR A 1066 -9.67 -20.81 13.87
CA THR A 1066 -10.23 -21.74 14.85
C THR A 1066 -10.81 -21.03 16.07
N ALA A 1067 -10.16 -19.95 16.53
CA ALA A 1067 -10.61 -19.13 17.66
C ALA A 1067 -11.92 -18.35 17.40
N TRP A 1068 -12.07 -17.70 16.25
CA TRP A 1068 -13.11 -16.67 16.04
C TRP A 1068 -14.28 -17.07 15.13
N TYR A 1069 -14.07 -17.91 14.12
CA TYR A 1069 -15.09 -18.12 13.08
C TYR A 1069 -16.31 -18.92 13.57
N GLY A 1070 -16.16 -19.76 14.59
CA GLY A 1070 -17.27 -20.44 15.26
C GLY A 1070 -18.31 -19.46 15.79
N ASN A 1071 -17.87 -18.36 16.41
CA ASN A 1071 -18.73 -17.32 16.96
C ASN A 1071 -19.10 -16.19 15.96
N CYS A 1072 -18.74 -16.31 14.67
CA CYS A 1072 -19.18 -15.35 13.66
C CYS A 1072 -20.68 -15.46 13.32
N THR A 1073 -21.36 -14.32 13.26
CA THR A 1073 -22.75 -14.22 12.79
C THR A 1073 -22.93 -14.72 11.35
N ALA A 1074 -24.17 -15.07 10.96
CA ALA A 1074 -24.50 -15.43 9.59
C ALA A 1074 -24.16 -14.32 8.57
N LEU A 1075 -24.24 -13.04 8.96
CA LEU A 1075 -23.83 -11.92 8.10
C LEU A 1075 -22.31 -11.90 7.89
N ASN A 1076 -21.52 -12.09 8.96
CA ASN A 1076 -20.06 -12.07 8.92
C ASN A 1076 -19.54 -13.26 8.08
N ARG A 1077 -20.10 -14.46 8.28
CA ARG A 1077 -19.80 -15.64 7.45
C ARG A 1077 -20.17 -15.42 5.97
N LYS A 1078 -21.35 -14.84 5.68
CA LYS A 1078 -21.77 -14.44 4.31
C LYS A 1078 -20.82 -13.38 3.71
N ALA A 1079 -20.31 -12.42 4.49
CA ALA A 1079 -19.36 -11.41 4.03
C ALA A 1079 -18.01 -12.02 3.62
N LEU A 1080 -17.44 -12.89 4.45
CA LEU A 1080 -16.20 -13.61 4.15
C LEU A 1080 -16.36 -14.54 2.94
N GLN A 1081 -17.44 -15.33 2.86
CA GLN A 1081 -17.67 -16.23 1.73
C GLN A 1081 -17.91 -15.48 0.40
N ARG A 1082 -18.38 -14.22 0.41
CA ARG A 1082 -18.41 -13.36 -0.79
C ARG A 1082 -17.00 -13.05 -1.32
N VAL A 1083 -15.97 -12.98 -0.47
CA VAL A 1083 -14.56 -12.82 -0.88
C VAL A 1083 -14.08 -14.09 -1.59
N VAL A 1084 -14.30 -15.27 -0.99
CA VAL A 1084 -13.93 -16.57 -1.57
C VAL A 1084 -14.62 -16.81 -2.92
N ARG A 1085 -15.95 -16.64 -2.98
CA ARG A 1085 -16.73 -16.71 -4.23
C ARG A 1085 -16.26 -15.70 -5.28
N SER A 1086 -15.75 -14.54 -4.86
CA SER A 1086 -15.15 -13.56 -5.78
C SER A 1086 -13.80 -14.02 -6.32
N ALA A 1087 -12.94 -14.59 -5.47
CA ALA A 1087 -11.67 -15.18 -5.88
C ALA A 1087 -11.87 -16.34 -6.86
N GLN A 1088 -12.79 -17.25 -6.56
CA GLN A 1088 -13.10 -18.44 -7.37
C GLN A 1088 -13.43 -18.11 -8.83
N ARG A 1089 -14.22 -17.06 -9.06
CA ARG A 1089 -14.55 -16.56 -10.41
C ARG A 1089 -13.36 -15.91 -11.13
N ILE A 1090 -12.36 -15.44 -10.38
CA ILE A 1090 -11.13 -14.88 -10.93
C ILE A 1090 -10.12 -16.00 -11.21
N THR A 1091 -9.89 -16.95 -10.30
CA THR A 1091 -8.99 -18.09 -10.55
C THR A 1091 -9.53 -19.01 -11.66
N GLY A 1092 -10.85 -19.24 -11.70
CA GLY A 1092 -11.52 -20.13 -12.66
C GLY A 1092 -11.65 -21.58 -12.17
N GLY A 1093 -10.91 -21.99 -11.14
CA GLY A 1093 -11.03 -23.29 -10.48
C GLY A 1093 -11.92 -23.27 -9.24
N LYS A 1094 -12.37 -24.45 -8.78
CA LYS A 1094 -13.09 -24.61 -7.51
C LYS A 1094 -12.16 -24.24 -6.34
N LEU A 1095 -12.68 -23.45 -5.40
CA LEU A 1095 -12.01 -23.12 -4.12
C LEU A 1095 -12.86 -23.72 -2.99
N PRO A 1096 -12.25 -24.17 -1.87
CA PRO A 1096 -13.01 -24.64 -0.71
C PRO A 1096 -13.86 -23.50 -0.12
N ALA A 1097 -14.97 -23.84 0.54
CA ALA A 1097 -15.67 -22.86 1.35
C ALA A 1097 -14.87 -22.57 2.64
N LEU A 1098 -15.10 -21.38 3.21
CA LEU A 1098 -14.42 -20.99 4.44
C LEU A 1098 -14.88 -21.84 5.64
N GLN A 1099 -16.10 -22.41 5.56
CA GLN A 1099 -16.61 -23.41 6.50
C GLN A 1099 -15.76 -24.69 6.49
N ASP A 1100 -15.52 -25.28 5.31
CA ASP A 1100 -14.70 -26.48 5.14
C ASP A 1100 -13.26 -26.24 5.64
N THR A 1101 -12.74 -25.04 5.36
CA THR A 1101 -11.41 -24.59 5.80
C THR A 1101 -11.33 -24.45 7.32
N TYR A 1102 -12.38 -23.92 7.95
CA TYR A 1102 -12.50 -23.82 9.41
C TYR A 1102 -12.59 -25.21 10.06
N THR A 1103 -13.51 -26.08 9.62
CA THR A 1103 -13.68 -27.45 10.13
C THR A 1103 -12.37 -28.24 10.02
N THR A 1104 -11.73 -28.21 8.84
CA THR A 1104 -10.44 -28.87 8.58
C THR A 1104 -9.33 -28.38 9.51
N ARG A 1105 -9.26 -27.07 9.77
CA ARG A 1105 -8.26 -26.49 10.68
C ARG A 1105 -8.54 -26.83 12.14
N CYS A 1106 -9.81 -26.82 12.57
CA CYS A 1106 -10.18 -27.22 13.94
C CYS A 1106 -9.79 -28.68 14.21
N HIS A 1107 -10.14 -29.60 13.30
CA HIS A 1107 -9.80 -31.03 13.41
C HIS A 1107 -8.28 -31.26 13.47
N ARG A 1108 -7.52 -30.66 12.55
CA ARG A 1108 -6.04 -30.76 12.52
C ARG A 1108 -5.37 -30.15 13.76
N LYS A 1109 -5.93 -29.07 14.32
CA LYS A 1109 -5.43 -28.43 15.54
C LYS A 1109 -5.73 -29.28 16.77
N ALA A 1110 -6.92 -29.86 16.87
CA ALA A 1110 -7.29 -30.78 17.94
C ALA A 1110 -6.37 -32.01 17.97
N ILE A 1111 -6.14 -32.67 16.83
CA ILE A 1111 -5.21 -33.81 16.74
C ILE A 1111 -3.78 -33.43 17.15
N LYS A 1112 -3.32 -32.20 16.88
CA LYS A 1112 -2.02 -31.74 17.37
C LYS A 1112 -1.98 -31.62 18.90
N ILE A 1113 -3.01 -31.03 19.51
CA ILE A 1113 -3.11 -30.87 20.97
C ILE A 1113 -3.23 -32.24 21.67
N ILE A 1114 -4.00 -33.17 21.10
CA ILE A 1114 -4.14 -34.55 21.61
C ILE A 1114 -2.81 -35.32 21.54
N LYS A 1115 -1.92 -35.00 20.59
CA LYS A 1115 -0.59 -35.63 20.45
C LYS A 1115 0.54 -34.92 21.21
N ASP A 1116 0.26 -33.83 21.90
CA ASP A 1116 1.24 -32.97 22.56
C ASP A 1116 0.83 -32.84 24.03
N ILE A 1117 1.33 -33.77 24.86
CA ILE A 1117 0.97 -33.86 26.29
C ILE A 1117 1.37 -32.60 27.07
N ASN A 1118 2.45 -31.94 26.63
CA ASN A 1118 2.96 -30.68 27.18
C ASN A 1118 2.19 -29.44 26.66
N HIS A 1119 1.08 -29.62 25.95
CA HIS A 1119 0.23 -28.51 25.52
C HIS A 1119 -0.74 -28.11 26.65
N PRO A 1120 -0.83 -26.83 27.06
CA PRO A 1120 -1.66 -26.40 28.21
C PRO A 1120 -3.13 -26.85 28.12
N SER A 1121 -3.64 -26.98 26.91
CA SER A 1121 -5.02 -27.42 26.62
C SER A 1121 -5.19 -28.93 26.36
N HIS A 1122 -4.15 -29.76 26.58
CA HIS A 1122 -4.21 -31.21 26.33
C HIS A 1122 -5.30 -31.89 27.18
N CYS A 1123 -5.34 -31.56 28.47
CA CYS A 1123 -6.30 -32.07 29.46
C CYS A 1123 -7.79 -31.89 29.06
N LEU A 1124 -8.11 -30.91 28.22
CA LEU A 1124 -9.46 -30.64 27.73
C LEU A 1124 -9.99 -31.73 26.77
N PHE A 1125 -9.11 -32.58 26.22
CA PHE A 1125 -9.44 -33.67 25.31
C PHE A 1125 -9.38 -35.03 26.01
N THR A 1126 -10.05 -35.18 27.16
CA THR A 1126 -10.14 -36.46 27.88
C THR A 1126 -10.91 -37.51 27.06
N PRO A 1127 -10.39 -38.73 26.83
CA PRO A 1127 -11.15 -39.82 26.22
C PRO A 1127 -12.22 -40.37 27.17
N LEU A 1128 -13.23 -41.07 26.64
CA LEU A 1128 -14.20 -41.84 27.41
C LEU A 1128 -13.71 -43.28 27.66
N SER A 1129 -13.94 -43.81 28.86
CA SER A 1129 -13.40 -45.09 29.34
C SER A 1129 -14.27 -46.32 29.03
N SER A 1130 -15.52 -46.15 28.59
CA SER A 1130 -16.46 -47.25 28.35
C SER A 1130 -16.46 -47.73 26.88
N ARG A 1131 -17.39 -48.64 26.51
CA ARG A 1131 -17.45 -49.36 25.21
C ARG A 1131 -17.43 -48.50 23.93
N ARG A 1132 -17.45 -47.16 24.01
CA ARG A 1132 -17.34 -46.23 22.86
C ARG A 1132 -15.89 -45.76 22.63
N ARG A 1133 -15.00 -46.68 22.27
CA ARG A 1133 -13.58 -46.37 21.96
C ARG A 1133 -13.51 -45.28 20.87
N GLY A 1134 -12.78 -44.19 21.13
CA GLY A 1134 -12.56 -43.08 20.18
C GLY A 1134 -13.32 -41.78 20.47
N GLN A 1135 -14.32 -41.79 21.37
CA GLN A 1135 -15.07 -40.58 21.74
C GLN A 1135 -14.45 -39.84 22.94
N TYR A 1136 -14.54 -38.51 22.93
CA TYR A 1136 -14.00 -37.59 23.93
C TYR A 1136 -15.08 -37.01 24.84
N ARG A 1137 -14.73 -36.64 26.07
CA ARG A 1137 -15.67 -36.09 27.07
C ARG A 1137 -16.17 -34.70 26.66
N CYS A 1138 -17.48 -34.57 26.47
CA CYS A 1138 -18.11 -33.27 26.17
C CYS A 1138 -18.06 -32.32 27.38
N ILE A 1139 -17.45 -31.14 27.21
CA ILE A 1139 -17.48 -30.04 28.18
C ILE A 1139 -18.89 -29.44 28.22
N LYS A 1140 -19.44 -29.21 29.43
CA LYS A 1140 -20.74 -28.55 29.64
C LYS A 1140 -20.63 -27.05 29.30
N ALA A 1141 -21.70 -26.47 28.75
CA ALA A 1141 -21.80 -25.04 28.48
C ALA A 1141 -23.26 -24.59 28.35
N GLY A 1142 -23.66 -23.57 29.09
CA GLY A 1142 -24.97 -22.93 29.01
C GLY A 1142 -25.06 -21.98 27.81
N THR A 1143 -24.07 -21.11 27.61
CA THR A 1143 -24.10 -20.07 26.58
C THR A 1143 -23.68 -20.57 25.19
N GLU A 1144 -24.32 -20.03 24.15
CA GLU A 1144 -23.90 -20.29 22.76
C GLU A 1144 -22.48 -19.79 22.46
N ARG A 1145 -21.99 -18.75 23.16
CA ARG A 1145 -20.62 -18.25 22.98
C ARG A 1145 -19.57 -19.31 23.34
N LEU A 1146 -19.74 -19.97 24.48
CA LEU A 1146 -18.86 -21.06 24.91
C LEU A 1146 -19.05 -22.32 24.06
N LYS A 1147 -20.30 -22.71 23.75
CA LYS A 1147 -20.62 -23.86 22.87
C LYS A 1147 -20.01 -23.77 21.47
N ASN A 1148 -19.81 -22.55 20.94
CA ASN A 1148 -19.22 -22.30 19.62
C ASN A 1148 -17.74 -21.84 19.67
N SER A 1149 -17.11 -21.88 20.86
CA SER A 1149 -15.66 -21.72 21.02
C SER A 1149 -14.86 -22.90 20.43
N PHE A 1150 -13.54 -22.73 20.29
CA PHE A 1150 -12.66 -23.71 19.64
C PHE A 1150 -12.75 -25.12 20.25
N TYR A 1151 -12.44 -25.30 21.54
CA TYR A 1151 -12.32 -26.64 22.14
C TYR A 1151 -13.64 -27.41 22.13
N LEU A 1152 -14.75 -26.77 22.53
CA LEU A 1152 -16.07 -27.40 22.49
C LEU A 1152 -16.51 -27.76 21.07
N LYS A 1153 -16.18 -26.92 20.08
CA LYS A 1153 -16.48 -27.24 18.68
C LYS A 1153 -15.55 -28.33 18.13
N ALA A 1154 -14.30 -28.39 18.56
CA ALA A 1154 -13.33 -29.42 18.19
C ALA A 1154 -13.71 -30.81 18.73
N ILE A 1155 -14.05 -30.91 20.03
CA ILE A 1155 -14.52 -32.15 20.66
C ILE A 1155 -15.78 -32.68 19.95
N ARG A 1156 -16.75 -31.80 19.67
CA ARG A 1156 -17.97 -32.17 18.90
C ARG A 1156 -17.67 -32.62 17.47
N LEU A 1157 -16.61 -32.11 16.83
CA LEU A 1157 -16.22 -32.55 15.49
C LEU A 1157 -15.56 -33.93 15.53
N LEU A 1158 -14.66 -34.19 16.49
CA LEU A 1158 -14.05 -35.51 16.72
C LEU A 1158 -15.14 -36.57 17.01
N ASN A 1159 -16.05 -36.27 17.95
CA ASN A 1159 -17.19 -37.12 18.31
C ASN A 1159 -18.29 -37.21 17.21
N SER A 1160 -18.08 -36.58 16.04
CA SER A 1160 -18.94 -36.74 14.86
C SER A 1160 -18.23 -37.44 13.69
N HIS A 1161 -16.98 -37.85 13.91
CA HIS A 1161 -16.21 -38.72 13.01
C HIS A 1161 -16.02 -40.15 13.57
N HIS A 1162 -16.61 -40.43 14.75
CA HIS A 1162 -16.67 -41.72 15.44
C HIS A 1162 -18.10 -42.01 15.92
#